data_AF-A0A8B8BW54-F1
#
_entry.id   AF-A0A8B8BW54-F1
#
_cell.length_a   1.000
_cell.length_b   1.000
_cell.length_c   1.000
_cell.angle_alpha   90.00
_cell.angle_beta   90.00
_cell.angle_gamma   90.00
#
_symmetry.space_group_name_H-M   'P 1'
#
loop_
_entity.id
_entity.type
_entity.pdbx_description
1 polymer ?
#
loop_
_entity_poly.entity_id
_entity_poly.type
_entity_poly.pdbx_seq_one_letter_code
_entity_poly.pdbx_strand_id
1 'polypeptide(L)'
;MGMSILKSAILQSVFDRHIQISHDPSDKSFSNALLSEIGFDDLLDDIRGLPMGAALNRNIPTRNEKIEPGTVFVFDVNVAWTGNDVKVTERETNPSKRNSFFDDLSTATKVLWIHSESIRLIDAKLKVFLKYEQKVCRENILMYHDYEEDKDDIFKLSGIQRLESLYKKTRSQKKKVPDQSLRQIIEEAANKALSYEQIREFCESVDVHYKGDHVGQCGHRYYICFSKSTVDIIKRDIVEETLKKTAKLFGKEICRGILEHIRPNVQKSVDEEVMKLKYRISDELFPIIDVVIQHFLVRIFNEFLEIIITAWAYIVVFFRMIDVNSRSWRWKVADEIHSVISEKIGDIINTILPHVKEICDITRDDIETVCKKIEKCKQEITLPDKEKKIEEWKKREVIKNREWFMKRYSSVLGYIAGTKYGEDFVRVFVDDDDDKAKEKFKESTYFEKKPTFEFINVKKRIIEERSKMWKEKKKQKTERPSIAGYIRNDMDQIIQSEGDRLIATHSTVTGLGIDRKLLENGQFGDPCIVLYCFDKTLIPFGEGKLPVHLKGYPVDIREDFIMFGHCQSGCPPLKKGCSIGIPGVRSSGSVGFFVRSTVSPSEKGFLTAAHVALRKDDMKRSNDGNLHGTHHIIHPSLEDSDINTIIGTVRRGVCKNIGPEETGIDAALVTFDNPTSGDEIDVPIVTDQDLPLHDKNIDILVTKTGRTSGDTTGILKSASHYPCIEPRTKYQGVYFNFRSCYFIEDHGGKQFFEGGDSGSAVFLKNGNKPLGIGFAYDLGGTYVCRISEILREFNVTIYKENV
;
A
#
# COMPACT_ATOMS: atom_id res chain seq x y z
N MET A 1 21.35 1.67 0.72
CA MET A 1 19.90 1.43 0.87
C MET A 1 19.45 0.52 -0.26
N GLY A 2 19.25 -0.77 0.01
CA GLY A 2 18.72 -1.70 -0.99
C GLY A 2 17.28 -1.34 -1.31
N MET A 3 16.95 -1.17 -2.59
CA MET A 3 15.57 -1.11 -3.06
C MET A 3 14.87 -2.39 -2.60
N SER A 4 13.89 -2.29 -1.69
CA SER A 4 13.04 -3.44 -1.39
C SER A 4 12.16 -3.68 -2.62
N ILE A 5 12.48 -4.75 -3.34
CA ILE A 5 11.64 -5.29 -4.41
C ILE A 5 10.47 -5.98 -3.73
N LEU A 6 9.32 -5.31 -3.67
CA LEU A 6 8.08 -5.89 -3.17
C LEU A 6 7.46 -6.73 -4.29
N LYS A 7 7.33 -8.04 -4.04
CA LYS A 7 6.77 -9.02 -4.98
C LYS A 7 5.30 -9.25 -4.68
N SER A 8 4.43 -9.20 -5.68
CA SER A 8 3.06 -9.72 -5.55
C SER A 8 3.00 -11.16 -6.02
N ALA A 9 2.95 -12.11 -5.08
CA ALA A 9 2.84 -13.53 -5.41
C ALA A 9 1.52 -13.89 -6.11
N ILE A 10 0.45 -13.12 -5.85
CA ILE A 10 -0.85 -13.31 -6.49
C ILE A 10 -0.81 -12.83 -7.93
N LEU A 11 -0.31 -11.62 -8.19
CA LEU A 11 -0.18 -11.12 -9.56
C LEU A 11 0.81 -11.97 -10.34
N GLN A 12 1.93 -12.36 -9.73
CA GLN A 12 2.87 -13.29 -10.34
C GLN A 12 2.19 -14.60 -10.69
N SER A 13 1.43 -15.22 -9.79
CA SER A 13 0.70 -16.45 -10.09
C SER A 13 -0.40 -16.27 -11.16
N VAL A 14 -1.11 -15.15 -11.21
CA VAL A 14 -2.14 -14.90 -12.24
C VAL A 14 -1.48 -14.74 -13.60
N PHE A 15 -0.44 -13.91 -13.67
CA PHE A 15 0.29 -13.70 -14.90
C PHE A 15 1.05 -14.96 -15.35
N ASP A 16 1.55 -15.77 -14.42
CA ASP A 16 2.23 -17.05 -14.67
C ASP A 16 1.28 -18.14 -15.22
N ARG A 17 0.02 -18.20 -14.74
CA ARG A 17 -0.98 -19.18 -15.19
C ARG A 17 -1.58 -18.86 -16.56
N HIS A 18 -1.68 -17.57 -16.90
CA HIS A 18 -2.20 -17.12 -18.20
C HIS A 18 -1.08 -16.72 -19.18
N ILE A 19 0.15 -17.20 -18.95
CA ILE A 19 1.36 -16.93 -19.77
C ILE A 19 1.15 -17.17 -21.26
N GLN A 20 0.17 -17.96 -21.67
CA GLN A 20 -0.21 -18.09 -23.07
C GLN A 20 -1.47 -17.26 -23.39
N ILE A 21 -1.39 -15.94 -23.22
CA ILE A 21 -1.92 -15.05 -24.27
C ILE A 21 -1.00 -15.19 -25.51
N SER A 22 -0.64 -16.42 -25.89
CA SER A 22 -0.21 -16.70 -27.24
C SER A 22 -1.43 -16.48 -28.11
N HIS A 23 -1.23 -15.65 -29.11
CA HIS A 23 -1.94 -15.84 -30.36
C HIS A 23 -1.37 -17.16 -30.89
N ASP A 24 -2.11 -18.26 -30.77
CA ASP A 24 -1.95 -19.36 -31.72
C ASP A 24 -2.87 -18.99 -32.88
N PRO A 25 -2.44 -18.12 -33.80
CA PRO A 25 -3.25 -17.85 -34.96
C PRO A 25 -3.36 -19.15 -35.74
N SER A 26 -4.52 -19.38 -36.36
CA SER A 26 -4.48 -20.24 -37.52
C SER A 26 -3.56 -19.59 -38.57
N ASP A 27 -2.87 -20.38 -39.38
CA ASP A 27 -2.11 -19.89 -40.56
C ASP A 27 -2.98 -19.09 -41.55
N LYS A 28 -4.29 -18.99 -41.31
CA LYS A 28 -5.29 -18.27 -42.09
C LYS A 28 -5.67 -16.89 -41.51
N SER A 29 -5.04 -16.44 -40.42
CA SER A 29 -5.37 -15.20 -39.71
C SER A 29 -4.25 -14.18 -39.78
N PHE A 30 -4.60 -12.89 -39.81
CA PHE A 30 -3.62 -11.79 -39.71
C PHE A 30 -3.75 -10.99 -38.41
N SER A 31 -4.35 -11.59 -37.38
CA SER A 31 -4.57 -10.95 -36.07
C SER A 31 -3.26 -10.51 -35.39
N ASN A 32 -2.21 -11.33 -35.44
CA ASN A 32 -0.89 -11.01 -34.85
C ASN A 32 -0.31 -9.71 -35.38
N ALA A 33 -0.43 -9.49 -36.69
CA ALA A 33 0.09 -8.30 -37.33
C ALA A 33 -0.66 -7.04 -36.82
N LEU A 34 -1.99 -7.12 -36.65
CA LEU A 34 -2.78 -6.03 -36.08
C LEU A 34 -2.48 -5.74 -34.61
N LEU A 35 -2.11 -6.77 -33.84
CA LEU A 35 -1.77 -6.63 -32.42
C LEU A 35 -0.35 -6.09 -32.22
N SER A 36 0.60 -6.51 -33.06
CA SER A 36 1.96 -5.96 -33.06
C SER A 36 1.96 -4.44 -33.34
N GLU A 37 1.10 -3.97 -34.26
CA GLU A 37 0.96 -2.54 -34.59
C GLU A 37 0.53 -1.64 -33.42
N ILE A 38 -0.15 -2.18 -32.41
CA ILE A 38 -0.50 -1.43 -31.20
C ILE A 38 0.52 -1.60 -30.06
N GLY A 39 1.65 -2.27 -30.33
CA GLY A 39 2.63 -2.64 -29.32
C GLY A 39 2.05 -3.58 -28.28
N PHE A 40 1.23 -4.55 -28.69
CA PHE A 40 0.54 -5.46 -27.76
C PHE A 40 1.52 -6.20 -26.84
N ASP A 41 2.61 -6.71 -27.39
CA ASP A 41 3.63 -7.44 -26.63
C ASP A 41 4.36 -6.54 -25.64
N ASP A 42 4.75 -5.32 -26.05
CA ASP A 42 5.37 -4.32 -25.16
C ASP A 42 4.45 -3.99 -23.97
N LEU A 43 3.16 -3.74 -24.24
CA LEU A 43 2.15 -3.46 -23.22
C LEU A 43 1.91 -4.65 -22.29
N LEU A 44 1.97 -5.87 -22.81
CA LEU A 44 1.80 -7.09 -22.04
C LEU A 44 3.02 -7.35 -21.16
N ASP A 45 4.23 -7.09 -21.65
CA ASP A 45 5.46 -7.21 -20.89
C ASP A 45 5.53 -6.16 -19.76
N ASP A 46 5.06 -4.94 -20.01
CA ASP A 46 4.88 -3.92 -18.97
C ASP A 46 3.90 -4.36 -17.87
N ILE A 47 2.86 -5.11 -18.21
CA ILE A 47 1.91 -5.69 -17.24
C ILE A 47 2.57 -6.84 -16.48
N ARG A 48 3.33 -7.71 -17.16
CA ARG A 48 4.10 -8.81 -16.57
C ARG A 48 5.21 -8.33 -15.64
N GLY A 49 5.70 -7.11 -15.82
CA GLY A 49 6.67 -6.45 -14.95
C GLY A 49 6.08 -5.94 -13.63
N LEU A 50 4.76 -5.70 -13.54
CA LEU A 50 4.12 -5.16 -12.32
C LEU A 50 4.40 -5.92 -11.02
N PRO A 51 4.45 -7.28 -11.00
CA PRO A 51 4.80 -8.02 -9.80
C PRO A 51 6.21 -7.72 -9.28
N MET A 52 7.11 -7.18 -10.11
CA MET A 52 8.46 -6.79 -9.71
C MET A 52 8.53 -5.35 -9.16
N GLY A 53 7.44 -4.59 -9.26
CA GLY A 53 7.30 -3.24 -8.70
C GLY A 53 6.78 -2.22 -9.71
N ALA A 54 6.14 -1.17 -9.20
CA ALA A 54 5.69 0.00 -9.97
C ALA A 54 6.20 1.28 -9.31
N ALA A 55 6.51 2.30 -10.12
CA ALA A 55 6.95 3.59 -9.61
C ALA A 55 5.80 4.33 -8.91
N LEU A 56 6.06 4.82 -7.70
CA LEU A 56 5.13 5.67 -6.94
C LEU A 56 5.42 7.14 -7.26
N ASN A 57 4.56 7.76 -8.08
CA ASN A 57 4.75 9.13 -8.52
C ASN A 57 4.15 10.12 -7.51
N ARG A 58 4.99 10.90 -6.84
CA ARG A 58 4.56 12.02 -5.98
C ARG A 58 4.47 13.36 -6.72
N ASN A 59 5.10 13.46 -7.89
CA ASN A 59 4.93 14.64 -8.73
C ASN A 59 3.64 14.50 -9.53
N ILE A 60 2.54 15.01 -8.97
CA ILE A 60 1.24 14.98 -9.62
C ILE A 60 1.28 15.97 -10.81
N PRO A 61 0.93 15.53 -12.02
CA PRO A 61 0.94 16.37 -13.20
C PRO A 61 -0.13 17.45 -13.10
N THR A 62 0.10 18.57 -13.78
CA THR A 62 -0.92 19.59 -13.99
C THR A 62 -1.59 19.35 -15.35
N ARG A 63 -2.86 19.76 -15.51
CA ARG A 63 -3.68 19.53 -16.71
C ARG A 63 -2.91 19.52 -18.04
N ASN A 64 -3.25 18.56 -18.91
CA ASN A 64 -2.78 18.35 -20.30
C ASN A 64 -1.64 17.34 -20.52
N GLU A 65 -1.16 16.62 -19.50
CA GLU A 65 -0.25 15.49 -19.72
C GLU A 65 -1.03 14.21 -20.05
N LYS A 66 -0.66 13.53 -21.15
CA LYS A 66 -1.17 12.18 -21.45
C LYS A 66 -0.56 11.19 -20.46
N ILE A 67 -1.41 10.53 -19.68
CA ILE A 67 -0.98 9.64 -18.60
C ILE A 67 -1.31 8.21 -18.99
N GLU A 68 -0.31 7.34 -18.89
CA GLU A 68 -0.48 5.91 -19.12
C GLU A 68 -1.43 5.33 -18.06
N PRO A 69 -2.47 4.59 -18.49
CA PRO A 69 -3.39 3.94 -17.56
C PRO A 69 -2.68 3.05 -16.54
N GLY A 70 -3.14 3.05 -15.30
CA GLY A 70 -2.49 2.32 -14.21
C GLY A 70 -1.24 2.97 -13.65
N THR A 71 -0.80 4.14 -14.15
CA THR A 71 0.27 4.91 -13.48
C THR A 71 -0.14 5.25 -12.05
N VAL A 72 0.71 4.95 -11.08
CA VAL A 72 0.41 5.18 -9.66
C VAL A 72 0.81 6.59 -9.24
N PHE A 73 -0.17 7.39 -8.78
CA PHE A 73 0.06 8.69 -8.17
C PHE A 73 -0.27 8.67 -6.69
N VAL A 74 0.59 9.33 -5.91
CA VAL A 74 0.50 9.41 -4.46
C VAL A 74 0.19 10.85 -4.04
N PHE A 75 -0.82 11.00 -3.20
CA PHE A 75 -1.17 12.25 -2.53
C PHE A 75 -0.96 12.08 -1.02
N ASP A 76 0.09 12.71 -0.49
CA ASP A 76 0.48 12.56 0.91
C ASP A 76 -0.36 13.44 1.86
N VAL A 77 -0.86 12.83 2.94
CA VAL A 77 -1.61 13.49 4.01
C VAL A 77 -1.04 13.13 5.38
N ASN A 78 -0.95 14.13 6.26
CA ASN A 78 -0.54 13.94 7.66
C ASN A 78 -1.76 13.99 8.58
N VAL A 79 -1.85 13.05 9.51
CA VAL A 79 -2.86 12.98 10.55
C VAL A 79 -2.18 13.12 11.91
N ALA A 80 -2.48 14.20 12.63
CA ALA A 80 -1.84 14.47 13.91
C ALA A 80 -2.84 15.02 14.93
N TRP A 81 -2.62 14.66 16.19
CA TRP A 81 -3.39 15.20 17.30
C TRP A 81 -2.84 16.58 17.72
N THR A 82 -3.75 17.54 17.86
CA THR A 82 -3.43 18.94 18.17
C THR A 82 -3.65 19.31 19.63
N GLY A 83 -3.93 18.34 20.51
CA GLY A 83 -4.39 18.56 21.88
C GLY A 83 -5.92 18.59 21.97
N ASN A 84 -6.55 19.42 21.13
CA ASN A 84 -8.00 19.60 21.13
C ASN A 84 -8.72 18.96 19.92
N ASP A 85 -7.98 18.72 18.83
CA ASP A 85 -8.52 18.15 17.60
C ASP A 85 -7.57 17.17 16.91
N VAL A 86 -8.08 16.22 16.15
CA VAL A 86 -7.29 15.45 15.18
C VAL A 86 -7.41 16.13 13.83
N LYS A 87 -6.30 16.67 13.31
CA LYS A 87 -6.28 17.38 12.03
C LYS A 87 -5.67 16.52 10.93
N VAL A 88 -6.27 16.61 9.75
CA VAL A 88 -5.74 16.04 8.50
C VAL A 88 -5.21 17.18 7.65
N THR A 89 -3.90 17.22 7.45
CA THR A 89 -3.21 18.25 6.67
C THR A 89 -2.64 17.64 5.38
N GLU A 90 -2.78 18.38 4.28
CA GLU A 90 -2.28 17.95 2.96
C GLU A 90 -0.81 18.40 2.85
N ARG A 91 0.10 17.52 2.40
CA ARG A 91 1.50 17.93 2.15
C ARG A 91 1.64 18.71 0.85
N GLU A 92 0.79 18.42 -0.13
CA GLU A 92 0.74 19.16 -1.39
C GLU A 92 -0.07 20.45 -1.20
N THR A 93 0.60 21.59 -1.35
CA THR A 93 -0.01 22.92 -1.18
C THR A 93 -0.51 23.53 -2.48
N ASN A 94 -0.15 22.96 -3.65
CA ASN A 94 -0.55 23.46 -4.95
C ASN A 94 -2.01 23.06 -5.29
N PRO A 95 -2.96 24.00 -5.41
CA PRO A 95 -4.36 23.68 -5.70
C PRO A 95 -4.57 23.00 -7.06
N SER A 96 -3.75 23.31 -8.06
CA SER A 96 -3.85 22.71 -9.40
C SER A 96 -3.50 21.24 -9.39
N LYS A 97 -2.44 20.85 -8.66
CA LYS A 97 -2.05 19.45 -8.50
C LYS A 97 -3.09 18.67 -7.70
N ARG A 98 -3.59 19.28 -6.61
CA ARG A 98 -4.67 18.72 -5.82
C ARG A 98 -5.91 18.43 -6.66
N ASN A 99 -6.38 19.40 -7.43
CA ASN A 99 -7.55 19.23 -8.30
C ASN A 99 -7.27 18.19 -9.39
N SER A 100 -6.08 18.18 -9.97
CA SER A 100 -5.72 17.14 -10.96
C SER A 100 -5.85 15.74 -10.36
N PHE A 101 -5.30 15.50 -9.15
CA PHE A 101 -5.42 14.21 -8.47
C PHE A 101 -6.88 13.79 -8.25
N PHE A 102 -7.73 14.67 -7.74
CA PHE A 102 -9.11 14.33 -7.38
C PHE A 102 -10.13 14.41 -8.52
N ASP A 103 -9.81 15.05 -9.66
CA ASP A 103 -10.81 15.33 -10.70
C ASP A 103 -10.36 14.91 -12.11
N ASP A 104 -9.07 14.97 -12.44
CA ASP A 104 -8.59 14.81 -13.83
C ASP A 104 -7.93 13.44 -14.08
N LEU A 105 -7.41 12.76 -13.05
CA LEU A 105 -6.64 11.50 -13.15
C LEU A 105 -7.52 10.22 -13.16
N SER A 106 -8.47 10.11 -14.08
CA SER A 106 -9.44 9.00 -14.10
C SER A 106 -8.86 7.63 -14.51
N THR A 107 -7.82 7.60 -15.34
CA THR A 107 -7.16 6.36 -15.82
C THR A 107 -6.00 5.90 -14.93
N ALA A 108 -5.61 6.72 -13.95
CA ALA A 108 -4.47 6.47 -13.08
C ALA A 108 -4.89 5.75 -11.79
N THR A 109 -3.92 5.09 -11.14
CA THR A 109 -4.10 4.50 -9.82
C THR A 109 -3.83 5.57 -8.77
N LYS A 110 -4.88 5.98 -8.04
CA LYS A 110 -4.82 7.07 -7.07
C LYS A 110 -4.68 6.53 -5.66
N VAL A 111 -3.66 6.99 -4.94
CA VAL A 111 -3.39 6.56 -3.56
C VAL A 111 -3.29 7.77 -2.64
N LEU A 112 -4.19 7.84 -1.65
CA LEU A 112 -4.01 8.69 -0.48
C LEU A 112 -3.01 8.01 0.46
N TRP A 113 -1.85 8.63 0.63
CA TRP A 113 -0.78 8.09 1.46
C TRP A 113 -0.78 8.80 2.80
N ILE A 114 -1.06 8.04 3.85
CA ILE A 114 -1.39 8.54 5.18
C ILE A 114 -0.17 8.34 6.07
N HIS A 115 0.28 9.45 6.64
CA HIS A 115 1.28 9.50 7.70
C HIS A 115 0.56 9.88 8.97
N SER A 116 0.83 9.19 10.08
CA SER A 116 0.24 9.58 11.37
C SER A 116 1.24 9.53 12.51
N GLU A 117 1.05 10.45 13.44
CA GLU A 117 1.82 10.54 14.67
C GLU A 117 0.85 10.54 15.85
N SER A 118 1.09 9.67 16.84
CA SER A 118 0.26 9.56 18.05
C SER A 118 -1.22 9.21 17.79
N ILE A 119 -1.52 8.59 16.63
CA ILE A 119 -2.85 8.13 16.25
C ILE A 119 -2.74 6.72 15.64
N ARG A 120 -3.60 5.78 16.07
CA ARG A 120 -3.61 4.41 15.54
C ARG A 120 -3.98 4.41 14.05
N LEU A 121 -3.46 3.42 13.32
CA LEU A 121 -3.53 3.33 11.87
C LEU A 121 -4.95 3.41 11.32
N ILE A 122 -5.87 2.59 11.85
CA ILE A 122 -7.26 2.54 11.36
C ILE A 122 -8.02 3.82 11.73
N ASP A 123 -7.75 4.39 12.90
CA ASP A 123 -8.38 5.64 13.33
C ASP A 123 -7.89 6.83 12.47
N ALA A 124 -6.62 6.83 12.07
CA ALA A 124 -6.08 7.79 11.10
C ALA A 124 -6.72 7.62 9.71
N LYS A 125 -6.86 6.38 9.22
CA LYS A 125 -7.56 6.08 7.96
C LYS A 125 -9.01 6.54 7.97
N LEU A 126 -9.74 6.25 9.06
CA LEU A 126 -11.13 6.68 9.22
C LEU A 126 -11.24 8.21 9.18
N LYS A 127 -10.31 8.93 9.82
CA LYS A 127 -10.31 10.40 9.80
C LYS A 127 -10.05 10.97 8.41
N VAL A 128 -9.12 10.39 7.66
CA VAL A 128 -8.86 10.76 6.26
C VAL A 128 -10.07 10.45 5.39
N PHE A 129 -10.68 9.27 5.55
CA PHE A 129 -11.90 8.90 4.86
C PHE A 129 -13.01 9.92 5.09
N LEU A 130 -13.31 10.29 6.35
CA LEU A 130 -14.35 11.27 6.66
C LEU A 130 -14.09 12.64 6.02
N LYS A 131 -12.83 13.07 5.88
CA LYS A 131 -12.47 14.32 5.19
C LYS A 131 -12.72 14.25 3.68
N TYR A 132 -12.48 13.10 3.06
CA TYR A 132 -12.55 12.92 1.60
C TYR A 132 -13.70 12.00 1.15
N GLU A 133 -14.70 11.74 2.00
CA GLU A 133 -15.72 10.70 1.79
C GLU A 133 -16.36 10.79 0.41
N GLN A 134 -16.80 11.99 0.00
CA GLN A 134 -17.41 12.18 -1.32
C GLN A 134 -16.48 11.83 -2.49
N LYS A 135 -15.19 12.15 -2.39
CA LYS A 135 -14.20 11.88 -3.44
C LYS A 135 -13.82 10.40 -3.45
N VAL A 136 -13.56 9.86 -2.26
CA VAL A 136 -13.19 8.45 -2.07
C VAL A 136 -14.33 7.52 -2.46
N CYS A 137 -15.60 7.84 -2.22
CA CYS A 137 -16.72 6.99 -2.64
C CYS A 137 -17.04 7.08 -4.14
N ARG A 138 -16.79 8.24 -4.78
CA ARG A 138 -17.05 8.41 -6.23
C ARG A 138 -15.95 7.84 -7.11
N GLU A 139 -14.73 7.74 -6.59
CA GLU A 139 -13.56 7.39 -7.37
C GLU A 139 -12.79 6.20 -6.77
N ASN A 140 -12.05 5.49 -7.62
CA ASN A 140 -11.15 4.41 -7.20
C ASN A 140 -9.86 4.96 -6.59
N ILE A 141 -9.99 5.63 -5.44
CA ILE A 141 -8.88 6.09 -4.60
C ILE A 141 -8.63 5.06 -3.49
N LEU A 142 -7.41 4.53 -3.42
CA LEU A 142 -6.93 3.67 -2.35
C LEU A 142 -6.42 4.53 -1.18
N MET A 143 -6.57 4.02 0.04
CA MET A 143 -6.01 4.62 1.25
C MET A 143 -4.95 3.69 1.81
N TYR A 144 -3.70 4.15 1.80
CA TYR A 144 -2.54 3.41 2.28
C TYR A 144 -1.90 4.17 3.44
N HIS A 145 -1.50 3.47 4.49
CA HIS A 145 -0.80 4.05 5.63
C HIS A 145 0.67 3.59 5.63
N ASP A 146 1.60 4.46 6.02
CA ASP A 146 3.05 4.16 6.05
C ASP A 146 3.46 2.90 6.84
N TYR A 147 2.71 2.56 7.89
CA TYR A 147 2.84 1.35 8.70
C TYR A 147 2.28 0.07 8.08
N GLU A 148 1.57 0.13 6.96
CA GLU A 148 1.14 -1.07 6.24
C GLU A 148 2.31 -1.66 5.46
N GLU A 149 2.61 -2.94 5.68
CA GLU A 149 3.69 -3.61 4.95
C GLU A 149 3.26 -4.00 3.52
N ASP A 150 1.98 -4.32 3.33
CA ASP A 150 1.46 -4.86 2.09
C ASP A 150 0.95 -3.76 1.13
N LYS A 151 1.58 -3.69 -0.05
CA LYS A 151 1.21 -2.77 -1.14
C LYS A 151 0.45 -3.46 -2.27
N ASP A 152 0.07 -4.73 -2.10
CA ASP A 152 -0.54 -5.56 -3.13
C ASP A 152 -1.81 -4.95 -3.73
N ASP A 153 -2.67 -4.31 -2.92
CA ASP A 153 -3.88 -3.62 -3.39
C ASP A 153 -3.56 -2.51 -4.42
N ILE A 154 -2.44 -1.80 -4.27
CA ILE A 154 -1.99 -0.77 -5.21
C ILE A 154 -1.63 -1.40 -6.55
N PHE A 155 -0.86 -2.49 -6.52
CA PHE A 155 -0.43 -3.18 -7.73
C PHE A 155 -1.59 -3.88 -8.45
N LYS A 156 -2.53 -4.46 -7.70
CA LYS A 156 -3.74 -5.07 -8.24
C LYS A 156 -4.59 -4.05 -8.98
N LEU A 157 -4.83 -2.87 -8.39
CA LEU A 157 -5.61 -1.81 -9.04
C LEU A 157 -4.90 -1.28 -10.31
N SER A 158 -3.59 -1.07 -10.24
CA SER A 158 -2.77 -0.70 -11.39
C SER A 158 -2.86 -1.76 -12.51
N GLY A 159 -2.73 -3.04 -12.17
CA GLY A 159 -2.86 -4.15 -13.10
C GLY A 159 -4.23 -4.21 -13.78
N ILE A 160 -5.31 -4.06 -13.02
CA ILE A 160 -6.68 -4.00 -13.55
C ILE A 160 -6.83 -2.84 -14.55
N GLN A 161 -6.33 -1.65 -14.23
CA GLN A 161 -6.42 -0.49 -15.11
C GLN A 161 -5.61 -0.67 -16.42
N ARG A 162 -4.42 -1.26 -16.34
CA ARG A 162 -3.61 -1.59 -17.54
C ARG A 162 -4.26 -2.66 -18.40
N LEU A 163 -4.78 -3.73 -17.79
CA LEU A 163 -5.52 -4.78 -18.51
C LEU A 163 -6.78 -4.23 -19.18
N GLU A 164 -7.51 -3.33 -18.51
CA GLU A 164 -8.68 -2.66 -19.10
C GLU A 164 -8.29 -1.79 -20.31
N SER A 165 -7.15 -1.09 -20.24
CA SER A 165 -6.61 -0.34 -21.38
C SER A 165 -6.23 -1.27 -22.53
N LEU A 166 -5.50 -2.35 -22.24
CA LEU A 166 -5.11 -3.36 -23.24
C LEU A 166 -6.34 -3.99 -23.90
N TYR A 167 -7.36 -4.33 -23.12
CA TYR A 167 -8.64 -4.85 -23.60
C TYR A 167 -9.31 -3.87 -24.58
N LYS A 168 -9.42 -2.59 -24.21
CA LYS A 168 -10.02 -1.56 -25.08
C LYS A 168 -9.24 -1.39 -26.39
N LYS A 169 -7.90 -1.34 -26.33
CA LYS A 169 -7.03 -1.25 -27.51
C LYS A 169 -7.18 -2.46 -28.42
N THR A 170 -7.14 -3.66 -27.87
CA THR A 170 -7.31 -4.94 -28.58
C THR A 170 -8.69 -5.03 -29.24
N ARG A 171 -9.76 -4.74 -28.48
CA ARG A 171 -11.14 -4.77 -28.97
C ARG A 171 -11.40 -3.74 -30.07
N SER A 172 -10.68 -2.61 -30.07
CA SER A 172 -10.78 -1.62 -31.14
C SER A 172 -10.30 -2.17 -32.50
N GLN A 173 -9.29 -3.06 -32.51
CA GLN A 173 -8.77 -3.66 -33.73
C GLN A 173 -9.79 -4.56 -34.42
N LYS A 174 -10.59 -5.29 -33.64
CA LYS A 174 -11.69 -6.11 -34.16
C LYS A 174 -12.65 -5.32 -35.04
N LYS A 175 -12.93 -4.06 -34.68
CA LYS A 175 -13.85 -3.18 -35.43
C LYS A 175 -13.25 -2.64 -36.73
N LYS A 176 -11.93 -2.75 -36.91
CA LYS A 176 -11.21 -2.21 -38.09
C LYS A 176 -11.08 -3.25 -39.21
N VAL A 177 -11.31 -4.53 -38.92
CA VAL A 177 -11.30 -5.61 -39.92
C VAL A 177 -12.52 -5.45 -40.84
N PRO A 178 -12.33 -5.45 -42.18
CA PRO A 178 -13.43 -5.33 -43.14
C PRO A 178 -14.51 -6.40 -42.96
N ASP A 179 -15.77 -6.01 -43.19
CA ASP A 179 -16.91 -6.92 -43.30
C ASP A 179 -17.83 -6.46 -44.44
N GLN A 180 -18.66 -5.45 -44.21
CA GLN A 180 -19.58 -4.92 -45.22
C GLN A 180 -18.88 -4.28 -46.43
N SER A 181 -17.69 -3.71 -46.22
CA SER A 181 -16.85 -3.08 -47.26
C SER A 181 -16.10 -4.09 -48.14
N LEU A 182 -16.10 -5.38 -47.79
CA LEU A 182 -15.23 -6.36 -48.43
C LEU A 182 -15.57 -6.59 -49.90
N ARG A 183 -16.86 -6.59 -50.25
CA ARG A 183 -17.31 -6.73 -51.64
C ARG A 183 -16.78 -5.59 -52.51
N GLN A 184 -16.88 -4.36 -52.02
CA GLN A 184 -16.37 -3.17 -52.72
C GLN A 184 -14.84 -3.27 -52.90
N ILE A 185 -14.11 -3.69 -51.86
CA ILE A 185 -12.65 -3.89 -51.93
C ILE A 185 -12.28 -4.89 -53.04
N ILE A 186 -13.00 -6.02 -53.12
CA ILE A 186 -12.73 -7.06 -54.12
C ILE A 186 -13.11 -6.57 -55.53
N GLU A 187 -14.22 -5.85 -55.68
CA GLU A 187 -14.64 -5.25 -56.96
C GLU A 187 -13.62 -4.23 -57.47
N GLU A 188 -13.12 -3.35 -56.61
CA GLU A 188 -12.08 -2.37 -56.95
C GLU A 188 -10.75 -3.05 -57.31
N ALA A 189 -10.38 -4.11 -56.59
CA ALA A 189 -9.21 -4.91 -56.90
C ALA A 189 -9.35 -5.65 -58.24
N ALA A 190 -10.54 -6.19 -58.53
CA ALA A 190 -10.83 -6.88 -59.78
C ALA A 190 -10.73 -5.91 -60.98
N ASN A 191 -11.31 -4.71 -60.86
CA ASN A 191 -11.25 -3.68 -61.90
C ASN A 191 -9.80 -3.26 -62.24
N LYS A 192 -8.90 -3.27 -61.27
CA LYS A 192 -7.48 -2.96 -61.48
C LYS A 192 -6.70 -4.14 -62.05
N ALA A 193 -6.81 -5.31 -61.44
CA ALA A 193 -5.96 -6.46 -61.75
C ALA A 193 -6.42 -7.25 -62.97
N LEU A 194 -7.73 -7.24 -63.26
CA LEU A 194 -8.33 -7.96 -64.38
C LEU A 194 -8.58 -7.05 -65.59
N SER A 195 -7.98 -5.84 -65.59
CA SER A 195 -8.14 -4.90 -66.70
C SER A 195 -7.50 -5.44 -67.97
N TYR A 196 -8.04 -4.99 -69.09
CA TYR A 196 -7.56 -5.31 -70.42
C TYR A 196 -6.07 -5.00 -70.62
N GLU A 197 -5.63 -3.84 -70.15
CA GLU A 197 -4.25 -3.35 -70.26
C GLU A 197 -3.29 -4.26 -69.48
N GLN A 198 -3.67 -4.67 -68.27
CA GLN A 198 -2.82 -5.53 -67.43
C GLN A 198 -2.67 -6.94 -67.98
N ILE A 199 -3.75 -7.53 -68.49
CA ILE A 199 -3.69 -8.86 -69.11
C ILE A 199 -2.79 -8.83 -70.36
N ARG A 200 -2.86 -7.76 -71.17
CA ARG A 200 -1.98 -7.58 -72.32
C ARG A 200 -0.51 -7.44 -71.92
N GLU A 201 -0.22 -6.62 -70.92
CA GLU A 201 1.14 -6.43 -70.39
C GLU A 201 1.73 -7.75 -69.88
N PHE A 202 0.96 -8.54 -69.14
CA PHE A 202 1.40 -9.85 -68.69
C PHE A 202 1.61 -10.82 -69.84
N CYS A 203 0.69 -10.89 -70.80
CA CYS A 203 0.82 -11.76 -71.97
C CYS A 203 2.04 -11.42 -72.83
N GLU A 204 2.42 -10.14 -72.95
CA GLU A 204 3.64 -9.70 -73.63
C GLU A 204 4.91 -10.14 -72.91
N SER A 205 4.89 -10.11 -71.57
CA SER A 205 6.04 -10.40 -70.70
C SER A 205 6.19 -11.88 -70.30
N VAL A 206 5.34 -12.79 -70.79
CA VAL A 206 5.54 -14.22 -70.55
C VAL A 206 6.71 -14.72 -71.41
N ASP A 207 7.75 -15.21 -70.75
CA ASP A 207 8.89 -15.82 -71.43
C ASP A 207 8.67 -17.33 -71.60
N VAL A 208 8.60 -17.78 -72.85
CA VAL A 208 8.20 -19.15 -73.18
C VAL A 208 9.41 -20.03 -73.44
N HIS A 209 9.33 -21.29 -72.98
CA HIS A 209 10.29 -22.35 -73.29
C HIS A 209 9.54 -23.55 -73.87
N TYR A 210 10.03 -24.11 -74.98
CA TYR A 210 9.40 -25.27 -75.62
C TYR A 210 10.44 -26.38 -75.79
N LYS A 211 10.20 -27.55 -75.17
CA LYS A 211 11.11 -28.72 -75.21
C LYS A 211 12.56 -28.42 -74.79
N GLY A 212 12.77 -27.47 -73.89
CA GLY A 212 14.09 -27.06 -73.42
C GLY A 212 14.74 -25.93 -74.23
N ASP A 213 14.15 -25.55 -75.37
CA ASP A 213 14.59 -24.41 -76.16
C ASP A 213 13.89 -23.12 -75.72
N HIS A 214 14.64 -22.02 -75.67
CA HIS A 214 14.11 -20.69 -75.39
C HIS A 214 13.35 -20.15 -76.61
N VAL A 215 12.03 -20.00 -76.46
CA VAL A 215 11.16 -19.43 -77.50
C VAL A 215 11.20 -17.90 -77.42
N GLY A 216 11.09 -17.36 -76.21
CA GLY A 216 11.17 -15.93 -75.94
C GLY A 216 9.86 -15.27 -75.51
N GLN A 217 9.92 -13.94 -75.40
CA GLN A 217 8.79 -13.06 -75.09
C GLN A 217 8.55 -12.06 -76.24
N CYS A 218 7.55 -11.17 -76.09
CA CYS A 218 7.27 -10.16 -77.10
C CYS A 218 8.51 -9.27 -77.36
N GLY A 219 8.89 -9.11 -78.63
CA GLY A 219 10.06 -8.30 -79.03
C GLY A 219 11.39 -9.07 -79.11
N HIS A 220 11.43 -10.36 -78.76
CA HIS A 220 12.53 -11.25 -79.14
C HIS A 220 12.50 -11.60 -80.63
N ARG A 221 13.54 -12.29 -81.14
CA ARG A 221 13.58 -12.74 -82.54
C ARG A 221 12.33 -13.57 -82.86
N TYR A 222 11.82 -13.39 -84.09
CA TYR A 222 10.67 -14.13 -84.61
C TYR A 222 10.82 -15.63 -84.36
N TYR A 223 9.82 -16.24 -83.74
CA TYR A 223 9.74 -17.69 -83.54
C TYR A 223 8.54 -18.21 -84.31
N ILE A 224 8.80 -18.66 -85.54
CA ILE A 224 7.76 -19.06 -86.48
C ILE A 224 7.37 -20.52 -86.24
N CYS A 225 6.15 -20.73 -85.77
CA CYS A 225 5.57 -22.04 -85.60
C CYS A 225 4.80 -22.47 -86.86
N PHE A 226 5.09 -23.68 -87.32
CA PHE A 226 4.45 -24.31 -88.49
C PHE A 226 3.43 -25.38 -88.12
N SER A 227 3.56 -25.96 -86.93
CA SER A 227 2.64 -26.97 -86.41
C SER A 227 1.59 -26.32 -85.52
N LYS A 228 0.31 -26.62 -85.78
CA LYS A 228 -0.80 -26.25 -84.90
C LYS A 228 -0.54 -26.76 -83.47
N SER A 229 -0.10 -28.01 -83.31
CA SER A 229 0.16 -28.57 -81.98
C SER A 229 1.25 -27.83 -81.19
N THR A 230 2.24 -27.26 -81.88
CA THR A 230 3.30 -26.46 -81.23
C THR A 230 2.77 -25.09 -80.81
N VAL A 231 1.96 -24.45 -81.65
CA VAL A 231 1.27 -23.19 -81.30
C VAL A 231 0.35 -23.40 -80.10
N ASP A 232 -0.38 -24.52 -80.06
CA ASP A 232 -1.34 -24.83 -79.01
C ASP A 232 -0.66 -25.03 -77.64
N ILE A 233 0.50 -25.70 -77.61
CA ILE A 233 1.31 -25.88 -76.40
C ILE A 233 1.86 -24.52 -75.93
N ILE A 234 2.48 -23.75 -76.83
CA ILE A 234 3.05 -22.44 -76.48
C ILE A 234 1.96 -21.47 -76.01
N LYS A 235 0.78 -21.49 -76.64
CA LYS A 235 -0.36 -20.67 -76.23
C LYS A 235 -0.87 -21.08 -74.86
N ARG A 236 -0.94 -22.39 -74.56
CA ARG A 236 -1.29 -22.89 -73.22
C ARG A 236 -0.33 -22.36 -72.16
N ASP A 237 0.98 -22.44 -72.40
CA ASP A 237 2.00 -21.93 -71.47
C ASP A 237 1.86 -20.42 -71.24
N ILE A 238 1.58 -19.66 -72.31
CA ILE A 238 1.31 -18.22 -72.22
C ILE A 238 0.06 -17.93 -71.40
N VAL A 239 -1.04 -18.64 -71.66
CA VAL A 239 -2.30 -18.48 -70.93
C VAL A 239 -2.11 -18.81 -69.45
N GLU A 240 -1.47 -19.94 -69.13
CA GLU A 240 -1.23 -20.37 -67.75
C GLU A 240 -0.39 -19.35 -66.97
N GLU A 241 0.76 -18.94 -67.51
CA GLU A 241 1.62 -17.97 -66.82
C GLU A 241 1.01 -16.56 -66.79
N THR A 242 0.22 -16.18 -67.79
CA THR A 242 -0.55 -14.91 -67.76
C THR A 242 -1.60 -14.95 -66.66
N LEU A 243 -2.43 -16.00 -66.58
CA LEU A 243 -3.44 -16.16 -65.54
C LEU A 243 -2.82 -16.21 -64.14
N LYS A 244 -1.67 -16.86 -63.99
CA LYS A 244 -0.92 -16.91 -62.73
C LYS A 244 -0.39 -15.54 -62.31
N LYS A 245 0.16 -14.75 -63.25
CA LYS A 245 0.56 -13.35 -62.99
C LYS A 245 -0.64 -12.47 -62.65
N THR A 246 -1.77 -12.63 -63.35
CA THR A 246 -3.02 -11.92 -63.10
C THR A 246 -3.62 -12.26 -61.74
N ALA A 247 -3.70 -13.54 -61.39
CA ALA A 247 -4.15 -14.01 -60.07
C ALA A 247 -3.25 -13.43 -58.96
N LYS A 248 -1.94 -13.36 -59.21
CA LYS A 248 -1.00 -12.74 -58.30
C LYS A 248 -1.22 -11.25 -58.13
N LEU A 249 -1.45 -10.51 -59.21
CA LEU A 249 -1.77 -9.10 -59.11
C LEU A 249 -3.10 -8.89 -58.37
N PHE A 250 -4.11 -9.70 -58.67
CA PHE A 250 -5.42 -9.59 -58.04
C PHE A 250 -5.36 -9.84 -56.53
N GLY A 251 -4.59 -10.83 -56.10
CA GLY A 251 -4.33 -11.05 -54.67
C GLY A 251 -3.69 -9.86 -54.00
N LYS A 252 -2.65 -9.30 -54.62
CA LYS A 252 -1.97 -8.09 -54.11
C LYS A 252 -2.91 -6.91 -53.99
N GLU A 253 -3.79 -6.73 -54.97
CA GLU A 253 -4.77 -5.64 -54.97
C GLU A 253 -5.86 -5.81 -53.90
N ILE A 254 -6.31 -7.04 -53.64
CA ILE A 254 -7.22 -7.33 -52.51
C ILE A 254 -6.51 -7.05 -51.18
N CYS A 255 -5.26 -7.53 -51.01
CA CYS A 255 -4.45 -7.26 -49.81
C CYS A 255 -4.29 -5.75 -49.59
N ARG A 256 -3.98 -5.02 -50.66
CA ARG A 256 -3.84 -3.56 -50.65
C ARG A 256 -5.12 -2.88 -50.22
N GLY A 257 -6.26 -3.25 -50.79
CA GLY A 257 -7.55 -2.65 -50.42
C GLY A 257 -7.95 -2.94 -48.96
N ILE A 258 -7.67 -4.13 -48.44
CA ILE A 258 -7.85 -4.46 -47.02
C ILE A 258 -6.95 -3.56 -46.14
N LEU A 259 -5.68 -3.40 -46.50
CA LEU A 259 -4.75 -2.53 -45.77
C LEU A 259 -5.14 -1.06 -45.84
N GLU A 260 -5.58 -0.57 -47.00
CA GLU A 260 -6.08 0.79 -47.18
C GLU A 260 -7.36 1.05 -46.39
N HIS A 261 -8.17 0.01 -46.13
CA HIS A 261 -9.32 0.10 -45.22
C HIS A 261 -8.89 0.20 -43.75
N ILE A 262 -7.86 -0.55 -43.36
CA ILE A 262 -7.38 -0.63 -41.98
C ILE A 262 -6.54 0.60 -41.61
N ARG A 263 -5.63 1.04 -42.50
CA ARG A 263 -4.59 2.06 -42.24
C ARG A 263 -5.15 3.38 -41.70
N PRO A 264 -6.17 4.04 -42.29
CA PRO A 264 -6.70 5.30 -41.77
C PRO A 264 -7.29 5.14 -40.37
N ASN A 265 -7.88 3.96 -40.10
CA ASN A 265 -8.54 3.65 -38.83
C ASN A 265 -7.55 3.27 -37.72
N VAL A 266 -6.38 2.72 -38.08
CA VAL A 266 -5.28 2.48 -37.13
C VAL A 266 -4.52 3.77 -36.87
N GLN A 267 -4.13 4.51 -37.91
CA GLN A 267 -3.38 5.76 -37.80
C GLN A 267 -4.11 6.80 -36.94
N LYS A 268 -5.42 6.98 -37.14
CA LYS A 268 -6.25 7.87 -36.31
C LYS A 268 -6.23 7.48 -34.82
N SER A 269 -6.24 6.17 -34.53
CA SER A 269 -6.21 5.64 -33.16
C SER A 269 -4.84 5.75 -32.50
N VAL A 270 -3.75 5.73 -33.28
CA VAL A 270 -2.38 5.89 -32.79
C VAL A 270 -2.07 7.38 -32.58
N ASP A 271 -2.45 8.24 -33.51
CA ASP A 271 -2.25 9.70 -33.45
C ASP A 271 -3.06 10.36 -32.32
N GLU A 272 -4.25 9.85 -32.03
CA GLU A 272 -5.07 10.32 -30.90
C GLU A 272 -4.46 9.97 -29.53
N GLU A 273 -3.59 8.94 -29.40
CA GLU A 273 -3.16 8.44 -28.07
C GLU A 273 -1.64 8.33 -27.81
N VAL A 274 -0.71 8.22 -28.78
CA VAL A 274 0.74 8.02 -28.48
C VAL A 274 1.66 8.77 -29.46
N MET A 275 2.51 9.67 -28.95
CA MET A 275 3.53 10.42 -29.72
C MET A 275 4.97 9.95 -29.41
N LYS A 276 5.21 8.63 -29.32
CA LYS A 276 6.57 8.09 -29.12
C LYS A 276 7.00 6.88 -29.94
N LEU A 277 6.16 6.33 -30.82
CA LEU A 277 6.60 5.27 -31.73
C LEU A 277 6.38 5.70 -33.18
N LYS A 278 7.48 6.04 -33.86
CA LYS A 278 7.52 6.17 -35.32
C LYS A 278 7.47 4.78 -35.95
N TYR A 279 6.34 4.09 -35.87
CA TYR A 279 6.13 2.89 -36.69
C TYR A 279 5.49 3.30 -38.02
N ARG A 280 6.17 2.97 -39.13
CA ARG A 280 5.62 3.09 -40.47
C ARG A 280 4.75 1.87 -40.72
N ILE A 281 3.45 2.02 -40.45
CA ILE A 281 2.40 1.03 -40.74
C ILE A 281 2.34 0.78 -42.25
N SER A 282 2.99 -0.27 -42.78
CA SER A 282 2.75 -0.70 -44.17
C SER A 282 3.46 -1.99 -44.59
N ASP A 283 4.77 -2.10 -44.34
CA ASP A 283 5.60 -2.98 -45.17
C ASP A 283 5.75 -4.40 -44.59
N GLU A 284 5.48 -4.60 -43.29
CA GLU A 284 5.53 -5.90 -42.60
C GLU A 284 4.19 -6.66 -42.61
N LEU A 285 3.07 -5.94 -42.73
CA LEU A 285 1.71 -6.49 -42.79
C LEU A 285 1.39 -7.10 -44.17
N PHE A 286 1.89 -6.48 -45.23
CA PHE A 286 1.60 -6.85 -46.61
C PHE A 286 2.02 -8.29 -46.96
N PRO A 287 3.24 -8.77 -46.63
CA PRO A 287 3.68 -10.13 -46.96
C PRO A 287 2.81 -11.22 -46.32
N ILE A 288 2.33 -10.98 -45.09
CA ILE A 288 1.52 -11.96 -44.34
C ILE A 288 0.13 -12.11 -44.97
N ILE A 289 -0.53 -10.98 -45.29
CA ILE A 289 -1.84 -10.98 -45.94
C ILE A 289 -1.72 -11.51 -47.38
N ASP A 290 -0.63 -11.15 -48.09
CA ASP A 290 -0.34 -11.62 -49.44
C ASP A 290 -0.22 -13.14 -49.48
N VAL A 291 0.59 -13.78 -48.63
CA VAL A 291 0.75 -15.25 -48.63
C VAL A 291 -0.59 -15.99 -48.49
N VAL A 292 -1.46 -15.55 -47.59
CA VAL A 292 -2.75 -16.23 -47.33
C VAL A 292 -3.71 -16.09 -48.51
N ILE A 293 -3.80 -14.90 -49.11
CA ILE A 293 -4.73 -14.61 -50.21
C ILE A 293 -4.22 -15.18 -51.55
N GLN A 294 -2.91 -15.12 -51.79
CA GLN A 294 -2.25 -15.59 -53.02
C GLN A 294 -2.42 -17.09 -53.25
N HIS A 295 -2.22 -17.89 -52.20
CA HIS A 295 -2.32 -19.35 -52.29
C HIS A 295 -3.70 -19.79 -52.81
N PHE A 296 -4.74 -19.06 -52.42
CA PHE A 296 -6.11 -19.35 -52.78
C PHE A 296 -6.49 -18.88 -54.19
N LEU A 297 -6.04 -17.70 -54.60
CA LEU A 297 -6.41 -17.13 -55.91
C LEU A 297 -5.79 -17.87 -57.09
N VAL A 298 -4.55 -18.36 -56.95
CA VAL A 298 -3.93 -19.19 -57.99
C VAL A 298 -4.76 -20.45 -58.25
N ARG A 299 -5.35 -21.04 -57.19
CA ARG A 299 -6.19 -22.22 -57.32
C ARG A 299 -7.47 -21.94 -58.09
N ILE A 300 -8.16 -20.82 -57.82
CA ILE A 300 -9.37 -20.43 -58.56
C ILE A 300 -9.05 -20.16 -60.04
N PHE A 301 -7.98 -19.42 -60.33
CA PHE A 301 -7.62 -19.09 -61.71
C PHE A 301 -7.24 -20.33 -62.52
N ASN A 302 -6.69 -21.37 -61.88
CA ASN A 302 -6.45 -22.66 -62.51
C ASN A 302 -7.76 -23.38 -62.93
N GLU A 303 -8.88 -23.17 -62.23
CA GLU A 303 -10.18 -23.73 -62.65
C GLU A 303 -10.71 -23.06 -63.94
N PHE A 304 -10.33 -21.79 -64.18
CA PHE A 304 -10.66 -21.07 -65.40
C PHE A 304 -9.75 -21.42 -66.58
N LEU A 305 -8.57 -22.00 -66.33
CA LEU A 305 -7.62 -22.43 -67.37
C LEU A 305 -8.30 -23.35 -68.38
N GLU A 306 -8.98 -24.39 -67.90
CA GLU A 306 -9.68 -25.36 -68.75
C GLU A 306 -10.84 -24.72 -69.51
N ILE A 307 -11.55 -23.76 -68.92
CA ILE A 307 -12.64 -23.02 -69.58
C ILE A 307 -12.10 -22.17 -70.74
N ILE A 308 -10.99 -21.46 -70.52
CA ILE A 308 -10.32 -20.65 -71.55
C ILE A 308 -9.79 -21.54 -72.68
N ILE A 309 -9.19 -22.69 -72.33
CA ILE A 309 -8.72 -23.69 -73.29
C ILE A 309 -9.88 -24.35 -74.06
N THR A 310 -11.07 -24.50 -73.45
CA THR A 310 -12.23 -25.12 -74.10
C THR A 310 -13.00 -24.14 -74.99
N ALA A 311 -13.13 -22.87 -74.58
CA ALA A 311 -13.70 -21.79 -75.42
C ALA A 311 -12.92 -21.64 -76.75
N TRP A 312 -11.64 -21.98 -76.72
CA TRP A 312 -10.75 -21.99 -77.87
C TRP A 312 -11.06 -23.09 -78.91
N ALA A 313 -11.71 -24.21 -78.54
CA ALA A 313 -12.05 -25.27 -79.49
C ALA A 313 -13.08 -24.83 -80.55
N TYR A 314 -13.82 -23.74 -80.31
CA TYR A 314 -14.87 -23.22 -81.19
C TYR A 314 -14.42 -22.14 -82.18
N ILE A 315 -13.19 -21.63 -82.11
CA ILE A 315 -12.66 -20.63 -83.05
C ILE A 315 -11.69 -21.31 -84.03
N VAL A 316 -12.14 -21.49 -85.27
CA VAL A 316 -11.46 -22.23 -86.34
C VAL A 316 -10.47 -21.36 -87.15
N VAL A 317 -9.21 -21.80 -87.14
CA VAL A 317 -8.21 -21.90 -88.24
C VAL A 317 -7.53 -20.64 -88.80
N PHE A 318 -6.21 -20.56 -88.60
CA PHE A 318 -5.29 -20.02 -89.59
C PHE A 318 -4.36 -21.14 -90.10
N PHE A 319 -4.56 -21.59 -91.33
CA PHE A 319 -3.51 -22.24 -92.10
C PHE A 319 -2.48 -21.17 -92.48
N ARG A 320 -1.53 -20.83 -91.60
CA ARG A 320 -0.33 -20.04 -91.93
C ARG A 320 0.65 -19.99 -90.76
N MET A 321 1.93 -19.85 -91.11
CA MET A 321 3.05 -19.54 -90.21
C MET A 321 2.67 -18.50 -89.15
N ILE A 322 2.84 -18.82 -87.87
CA ILE A 322 2.55 -17.91 -86.74
C ILE A 322 3.85 -17.57 -86.04
N ASP A 323 4.16 -16.28 -85.93
CA ASP A 323 5.20 -15.82 -85.00
C ASP A 323 4.60 -15.62 -83.60
N VAL A 324 4.97 -16.51 -82.68
CA VAL A 324 4.48 -16.50 -81.29
C VAL A 324 5.11 -15.40 -80.43
N ASN A 325 6.19 -14.77 -80.92
CA ASN A 325 6.81 -13.61 -80.28
C ASN A 325 6.25 -12.28 -80.82
N SER A 326 5.35 -12.33 -81.81
CA SER A 326 4.73 -11.12 -82.34
C SER A 326 3.73 -10.52 -81.35
N ARG A 327 3.79 -9.20 -81.18
CA ARG A 327 2.83 -8.44 -80.37
C ARG A 327 1.39 -8.67 -80.82
N SER A 328 1.16 -8.71 -82.14
CA SER A 328 -0.17 -8.91 -82.71
C SER A 328 -0.78 -10.27 -82.33
N TRP A 329 0.01 -11.35 -82.32
CA TRP A 329 -0.50 -12.66 -81.94
C TRP A 329 -0.75 -12.74 -80.42
N ARG A 330 0.17 -12.25 -79.60
CA ARG A 330 0.01 -12.22 -78.13
C ARG A 330 -1.15 -11.34 -77.68
N TRP A 331 -1.42 -10.22 -78.37
CA TRP A 331 -2.63 -9.43 -78.12
C TRP A 331 -3.91 -10.20 -78.37
N LYS A 332 -3.99 -11.02 -79.42
CA LYS A 332 -5.16 -11.88 -79.64
C LYS A 332 -5.33 -12.91 -78.52
N VAL A 333 -4.23 -13.48 -78.03
CA VAL A 333 -4.27 -14.38 -76.86
C VAL A 333 -4.76 -13.63 -75.62
N ALA A 334 -4.28 -12.42 -75.36
CA ALA A 334 -4.73 -11.57 -74.26
C ALA A 334 -6.20 -11.13 -74.38
N ASP A 335 -6.65 -10.79 -75.59
CA ASP A 335 -8.04 -10.40 -75.88
C ASP A 335 -9.00 -11.58 -75.57
N GLU A 336 -8.62 -12.81 -75.92
CA GLU A 336 -9.36 -14.02 -75.58
C GLU A 336 -9.40 -14.26 -74.06
N ILE A 337 -8.26 -14.15 -73.36
CA ILE A 337 -8.19 -14.27 -71.89
C ILE A 337 -9.11 -13.23 -71.23
N HIS A 338 -9.02 -11.97 -71.63
CA HIS A 338 -9.81 -10.88 -71.06
C HIS A 338 -11.31 -11.05 -71.35
N SER A 339 -11.69 -11.52 -72.54
CA SER A 339 -13.10 -11.77 -72.89
C SER A 339 -13.72 -12.80 -71.93
N VAL A 340 -13.03 -13.92 -71.70
CA VAL A 340 -13.51 -14.97 -70.79
C VAL A 340 -13.56 -14.47 -69.34
N ILE A 341 -12.52 -13.76 -68.89
CA ILE A 341 -12.48 -13.18 -67.53
C ILE A 341 -13.61 -12.14 -67.35
N SER A 342 -13.87 -11.30 -68.35
CA SER A 342 -14.92 -10.27 -68.28
C SER A 342 -16.32 -10.87 -68.20
N GLU A 343 -16.60 -11.94 -68.97
CA GLU A 343 -17.88 -12.66 -68.88
C GLU A 343 -18.07 -13.36 -67.54
N LYS A 344 -16.96 -13.73 -66.88
CA LYS A 344 -16.94 -14.49 -65.63
C LYS A 344 -16.59 -13.68 -64.39
N ILE A 345 -16.39 -12.37 -64.49
CA ILE A 345 -15.90 -11.54 -63.38
C ILE A 345 -16.83 -11.59 -62.16
N GLY A 346 -18.15 -11.62 -62.39
CA GLY A 346 -19.14 -11.80 -61.33
C GLY A 346 -19.00 -13.16 -60.62
N ASP A 347 -18.81 -14.24 -61.38
CA ASP A 347 -18.59 -15.58 -60.84
C ASP A 347 -17.27 -15.64 -60.04
N ILE A 348 -16.19 -15.03 -60.57
CA ILE A 348 -14.88 -14.93 -59.89
C ILE A 348 -15.03 -14.21 -58.54
N ILE A 349 -15.68 -13.05 -58.52
CA ILE A 349 -15.89 -12.27 -57.29
C ILE A 349 -16.75 -13.06 -56.29
N ASN A 350 -17.84 -13.68 -56.75
CA ASN A 350 -18.73 -14.47 -55.89
C ASN A 350 -18.04 -15.73 -55.33
N THR A 351 -17.06 -16.30 -56.04
CA THR A 351 -16.24 -17.40 -55.54
C THR A 351 -15.21 -16.91 -54.53
N ILE A 352 -14.56 -15.77 -54.74
CA ILE A 352 -13.48 -15.26 -53.87
C ILE A 352 -14.01 -14.67 -52.57
N LEU A 353 -15.13 -13.94 -52.65
CA LEU A 353 -15.68 -13.17 -51.53
C LEU A 353 -15.89 -14.02 -50.26
N PRO A 354 -16.50 -15.23 -50.30
CA PRO A 354 -16.65 -16.08 -49.12
C PRO A 354 -15.34 -16.44 -48.43
N HIS A 355 -14.26 -16.65 -49.18
CA HIS A 355 -12.96 -17.06 -48.62
C HIS A 355 -12.20 -15.89 -47.99
N VAL A 356 -12.21 -14.72 -48.65
CA VAL A 356 -11.63 -13.52 -48.04
C VAL A 356 -12.45 -13.11 -46.80
N LYS A 357 -13.77 -13.34 -46.84
CA LYS A 357 -14.64 -13.14 -45.68
C LYS A 357 -14.30 -14.12 -44.56
N GLU A 358 -14.08 -15.40 -44.85
CA GLU A 358 -13.63 -16.41 -43.88
C GLU A 358 -12.33 -15.98 -43.17
N ILE A 359 -11.33 -15.49 -43.91
CA ILE A 359 -10.08 -14.97 -43.35
C ILE A 359 -10.33 -13.78 -42.39
N CYS A 360 -11.20 -12.85 -42.79
CA CYS A 360 -11.57 -11.70 -41.95
C CYS A 360 -12.39 -12.12 -40.72
N ASP A 361 -13.28 -13.10 -40.86
CA ASP A 361 -14.08 -13.69 -39.77
C ASP A 361 -13.16 -14.36 -38.74
N ILE A 362 -12.25 -15.24 -39.19
CA ILE A 362 -11.25 -15.89 -38.33
C ILE A 362 -10.39 -14.84 -37.61
N THR A 363 -9.94 -13.81 -38.32
CA THR A 363 -9.14 -12.73 -37.71
C THR A 363 -9.92 -12.02 -36.59
N ARG A 364 -11.22 -11.76 -36.78
CA ARG A 364 -12.08 -11.16 -35.75
C ARG A 364 -12.30 -12.08 -34.55
N ASP A 365 -12.42 -13.39 -34.78
CA ASP A 365 -12.60 -14.39 -33.74
C ASP A 365 -11.33 -14.62 -32.91
N ASP A 366 -10.16 -14.57 -33.54
CA ASP A 366 -8.87 -14.64 -32.85
C ASP A 366 -8.68 -13.43 -31.91
N ILE A 367 -8.98 -12.21 -32.38
CA ILE A 367 -8.94 -10.99 -31.55
C ILE A 367 -9.95 -11.09 -30.39
N GLU A 368 -11.14 -11.65 -30.63
CA GLU A 368 -12.14 -11.87 -29.58
C GLU A 368 -11.64 -12.89 -28.54
N THR A 369 -10.94 -13.93 -28.97
CA THR A 369 -10.32 -14.92 -28.09
C THR A 369 -9.27 -14.28 -27.18
N VAL A 370 -8.42 -13.39 -27.73
CA VAL A 370 -7.47 -12.60 -26.94
C VAL A 370 -8.21 -11.71 -25.93
N CYS A 371 -9.26 -11.01 -26.34
CA CYS A 371 -10.08 -10.17 -25.45
C CYS A 371 -10.66 -10.99 -24.28
N LYS A 372 -11.16 -12.20 -24.54
CA LYS A 372 -11.68 -13.11 -23.50
C LYS A 372 -10.59 -13.55 -22.52
N LYS A 373 -9.37 -13.83 -23.00
CA LYS A 373 -8.22 -14.15 -22.14
C LYS A 373 -7.86 -12.97 -21.21
N ILE A 374 -7.84 -11.74 -21.73
CA ILE A 374 -7.58 -10.51 -20.94
C ILE A 374 -8.65 -10.32 -19.86
N GLU A 375 -9.93 -10.44 -20.21
CA GLU A 375 -11.04 -10.35 -19.24
C GLU A 375 -10.95 -11.40 -18.14
N LYS A 376 -10.61 -12.66 -18.49
CA LYS A 376 -10.41 -13.73 -17.52
C LYS A 376 -9.30 -13.37 -16.53
N CYS A 377 -8.16 -12.87 -17.02
CA CYS A 377 -7.07 -12.40 -16.16
C CYS A 377 -7.55 -11.30 -15.21
N LYS A 378 -8.30 -10.32 -15.72
CA LYS A 378 -8.85 -9.22 -14.94
C LYS A 378 -9.79 -9.71 -13.83
N GLN A 379 -10.65 -10.68 -14.11
CA GLN A 379 -11.60 -11.27 -13.15
C GLN A 379 -10.93 -12.07 -12.04
N GLU A 380 -9.75 -12.63 -12.27
CA GLU A 380 -8.99 -13.35 -11.24
C GLU A 380 -8.27 -12.39 -10.26
N ILE A 381 -8.09 -11.13 -10.63
CA ILE A 381 -7.53 -10.10 -9.74
C ILE A 381 -8.64 -9.55 -8.84
N THR A 382 -8.68 -10.03 -7.59
CA THR A 382 -9.66 -9.56 -6.60
C THR A 382 -9.09 -8.42 -5.77
N LEU A 383 -9.79 -7.28 -5.75
CA LEU A 383 -9.57 -6.20 -4.80
C LEU A 383 -10.48 -6.36 -3.58
N PRO A 384 -10.02 -5.99 -2.38
CA PRO A 384 -10.87 -6.00 -1.20
C PRO A 384 -12.05 -5.05 -1.36
N ASP A 385 -13.21 -5.46 -0.84
CA ASP A 385 -14.39 -4.62 -0.79
C ASP A 385 -14.12 -3.40 0.12
N LYS A 386 -14.08 -2.24 -0.52
CA LYS A 386 -13.78 -0.96 0.12
C LYS A 386 -14.91 -0.51 1.04
N GLU A 387 -16.17 -0.69 0.64
CA GLU A 387 -17.33 -0.30 1.44
C GLU A 387 -17.37 -1.14 2.71
N LYS A 388 -17.18 -2.46 2.57
CA LYS A 388 -17.09 -3.37 3.72
C LYS A 388 -15.95 -3.03 4.67
N LYS A 389 -14.75 -2.69 4.16
CA LYS A 389 -13.61 -2.23 4.99
C LYS A 389 -13.97 -0.96 5.76
N ILE A 390 -14.62 0.01 5.12
CA ILE A 390 -15.01 1.28 5.75
C ILE A 390 -16.10 1.06 6.81
N GLU A 391 -17.12 0.23 6.53
CA GLU A 391 -18.14 -0.14 7.49
C GLU A 391 -17.54 -0.78 8.74
N GLU A 392 -16.56 -1.68 8.54
CA GLU A 392 -15.82 -2.28 9.65
C GLU A 392 -15.09 -1.21 10.48
N TRP A 393 -14.39 -0.26 9.85
CA TRP A 393 -13.71 0.82 10.58
C TRP A 393 -14.67 1.70 11.38
N LYS A 394 -15.85 2.00 10.81
CA LYS A 394 -16.91 2.80 11.49
C LYS A 394 -17.41 2.14 12.78
N LYS A 395 -17.33 0.81 12.91
CA LYS A 395 -17.68 0.09 14.15
C LYS A 395 -16.74 0.36 15.33
N ARG A 396 -15.55 0.92 15.09
CA ARG A 396 -14.61 1.30 16.17
C ARG A 396 -15.18 2.40 17.04
N GLU A 397 -15.87 3.36 16.43
CA GLU A 397 -16.59 4.41 17.15
C GLU A 397 -17.82 3.76 17.81
N VAL A 398 -17.74 3.48 19.12
CA VAL A 398 -18.83 2.80 19.84
C VAL A 398 -19.89 3.80 20.34
N ILE A 399 -19.48 5.04 20.64
CA ILE A 399 -20.32 6.07 21.27
C ILE A 399 -20.24 7.38 20.47
N LYS A 400 -21.39 7.92 20.04
CA LYS A 400 -21.48 9.12 19.19
C LYS A 400 -20.88 10.39 19.82
N ASN A 401 -21.07 10.58 21.13
CA ASN A 401 -20.52 11.74 21.85
C ASN A 401 -19.60 11.27 22.97
N ARG A 402 -18.47 10.69 22.57
CA ARG A 402 -17.43 10.18 23.48
C ARG A 402 -17.00 11.23 24.49
N GLU A 403 -16.80 12.48 24.06
CA GLU A 403 -16.33 13.54 24.98
C GLU A 403 -17.30 13.79 26.14
N TRP A 404 -18.57 14.02 25.79
CA TRP A 404 -19.60 14.26 26.79
C TRP A 404 -19.77 13.06 27.71
N PHE A 405 -19.77 11.85 27.13
CA PHE A 405 -19.91 10.62 27.89
C PHE A 405 -18.78 10.45 28.91
N MET A 406 -17.53 10.57 28.46
CA MET A 406 -16.33 10.40 29.31
C MET A 406 -16.19 11.50 30.36
N LYS A 407 -16.68 12.73 30.08
CA LYS A 407 -16.75 13.81 31.08
C LYS A 407 -17.83 13.55 32.14
N ARG A 408 -18.99 13.02 31.74
CA ARG A 408 -20.13 12.77 32.64
C ARG A 408 -19.96 11.54 33.52
N TYR A 409 -19.32 10.50 32.97
CA TYR A 409 -19.07 9.21 33.60
C TYR A 409 -17.57 8.97 33.68
N SER A 410 -16.91 9.72 34.56
CA SER A 410 -15.45 9.69 34.76
C SER A 410 -14.91 8.36 35.28
N SER A 411 -15.79 7.47 35.75
CA SER A 411 -15.50 6.09 36.08
C SER A 411 -15.14 5.25 34.84
N VAL A 412 -15.61 5.59 33.64
CA VAL A 412 -15.21 4.92 32.40
C VAL A 412 -13.84 5.46 31.96
N LEU A 413 -12.86 4.56 31.92
CA LEU A 413 -11.47 4.87 31.57
C LEU A 413 -11.25 4.83 30.06
N GLY A 414 -11.87 3.86 29.39
CA GLY A 414 -11.75 3.64 27.95
C GLY A 414 -12.48 2.36 27.53
N TYR A 415 -12.40 2.03 26.25
CA TYR A 415 -12.94 0.78 25.70
C TYR A 415 -12.16 0.37 24.45
N ILE A 416 -12.24 -0.91 24.12
CA ILE A 416 -11.77 -1.48 22.86
C ILE A 416 -12.88 -2.34 22.25
N ALA A 417 -13.06 -2.24 20.93
CA ALA A 417 -14.13 -2.88 20.19
C ALA A 417 -13.60 -3.64 18.99
N GLY A 418 -14.13 -4.84 18.77
CA GLY A 418 -13.65 -5.73 17.73
C GLY A 418 -14.44 -7.03 17.66
N THR A 419 -13.81 -8.05 17.10
CA THR A 419 -14.37 -9.40 17.01
C THR A 419 -13.66 -10.33 17.98
N LYS A 420 -14.44 -11.07 18.77
CA LYS A 420 -13.93 -12.10 19.70
C LYS A 420 -14.70 -13.39 19.43
N TYR A 421 -13.99 -14.46 19.08
CA TYR A 421 -14.57 -15.74 18.67
C TYR A 421 -15.63 -15.64 17.55
N GLY A 422 -15.47 -14.65 16.64
CA GLY A 422 -16.39 -14.45 15.51
C GLY A 422 -17.58 -13.52 15.79
N GLU A 423 -17.77 -13.05 17.02
CA GLU A 423 -18.88 -12.14 17.38
C GLU A 423 -18.37 -10.73 17.71
N ASP A 424 -19.20 -9.72 17.41
CA ASP A 424 -18.93 -8.32 17.78
C ASP A 424 -18.85 -8.18 19.32
N PHE A 425 -17.76 -7.62 19.81
CA PHE A 425 -17.40 -7.59 21.23
C PHE A 425 -16.83 -6.22 21.63
N VAL A 426 -17.21 -5.75 22.82
CA VAL A 426 -16.71 -4.50 23.39
C VAL A 426 -16.24 -4.73 24.83
N ARG A 427 -14.94 -4.52 25.08
CA ARG A 427 -14.34 -4.52 26.42
C ARG A 427 -14.26 -3.08 26.91
N VAL A 428 -14.85 -2.81 28.08
CA VAL A 428 -14.92 -1.48 28.69
C VAL A 428 -14.14 -1.49 29.99
N PHE A 429 -13.23 -0.53 30.16
CA PHE A 429 -12.42 -0.38 31.36
C PHE A 429 -13.06 0.66 32.28
N VAL A 430 -13.35 0.27 33.51
CA VAL A 430 -13.92 1.15 34.53
C VAL A 430 -12.99 1.24 35.74
N ASP A 431 -12.89 2.42 36.33
CA ASP A 431 -12.05 2.70 37.50
C ASP A 431 -12.52 1.93 38.73
N ASP A 432 -13.84 1.84 38.90
CA ASP A 432 -14.52 1.08 39.95
C ASP A 432 -15.90 0.60 39.47
N ASP A 433 -16.63 -0.13 40.30
CA ASP A 433 -17.98 -0.62 40.00
C ASP A 433 -19.01 0.52 39.97
N ASP A 434 -19.22 1.09 38.78
CA ASP A 434 -20.23 2.11 38.49
C ASP A 434 -21.33 1.56 37.56
N ASP A 435 -22.34 0.92 38.14
CA ASP A 435 -23.40 0.25 37.36
C ASP A 435 -24.20 1.22 36.49
N LYS A 436 -24.37 2.47 36.95
CA LYS A 436 -25.05 3.52 36.18
C LYS A 436 -24.25 3.88 34.92
N ALA A 437 -22.93 3.99 35.03
CA ALA A 437 -22.07 4.21 33.86
C ALA A 437 -22.10 3.00 32.91
N LYS A 438 -22.08 1.76 33.44
CA LYS A 438 -22.16 0.52 32.63
C LYS A 438 -23.46 0.44 31.83
N GLU A 439 -24.61 0.71 32.45
CA GLU A 439 -25.91 0.73 31.77
C GLU A 439 -25.97 1.82 30.70
N LYS A 440 -25.58 3.05 31.05
CA LYS A 440 -25.58 4.15 30.09
C LYS A 440 -24.65 3.91 28.91
N PHE A 441 -23.52 3.24 29.14
CA PHE A 441 -22.60 2.83 28.07
C PHE A 441 -23.33 1.97 27.04
N LYS A 442 -24.00 0.90 27.49
CA LYS A 442 -24.75 -0.03 26.62
C LYS A 442 -25.85 0.68 25.83
N GLU A 443 -26.59 1.59 26.47
CA GLU A 443 -27.64 2.40 25.82
C GLU A 443 -27.09 3.32 24.74
N SER A 444 -25.90 3.88 24.94
CA SER A 444 -25.29 4.87 24.05
C SER A 444 -24.64 4.26 22.80
N THR A 445 -24.60 2.93 22.70
CA THR A 445 -24.01 2.19 21.57
C THR A 445 -24.98 2.02 20.41
N TYR A 446 -24.49 2.14 19.17
CA TYR A 446 -25.31 2.15 17.94
C TYR A 446 -25.06 0.99 16.97
N PHE A 447 -24.54 -0.14 17.48
CA PHE A 447 -24.45 -1.36 16.67
C PHE A 447 -25.83 -1.84 16.22
N GLU A 448 -25.92 -2.29 14.96
CA GLU A 448 -27.14 -2.89 14.40
C GLU A 448 -27.57 -4.13 15.21
N LYS A 449 -26.62 -5.05 15.45
CA LYS A 449 -26.75 -6.16 16.41
C LYS A 449 -25.96 -5.79 17.67
N LYS A 450 -26.60 -5.78 18.84
CA LYS A 450 -25.90 -5.43 20.09
C LYS A 450 -24.71 -6.37 20.32
N PRO A 451 -23.51 -5.83 20.55
CA PRO A 451 -22.32 -6.65 20.78
C PRO A 451 -22.36 -7.27 22.18
N THR A 452 -21.49 -8.24 22.41
CA THR A 452 -21.23 -8.72 23.77
C THR A 452 -20.38 -7.69 24.51
N PHE A 453 -20.76 -7.34 25.73
CA PHE A 453 -20.03 -6.39 26.56
C PHE A 453 -19.33 -7.09 27.73
N GLU A 454 -18.08 -6.71 27.98
CA GLU A 454 -17.32 -7.09 29.17
C GLU A 454 -16.83 -5.82 29.87
N PHE A 455 -17.14 -5.68 31.15
CA PHE A 455 -16.70 -4.55 31.97
C PHE A 455 -15.60 -5.01 32.92
N ILE A 456 -14.44 -4.36 32.85
CA ILE A 456 -13.28 -4.65 33.67
C ILE A 456 -13.15 -3.55 34.73
N ASN A 457 -13.39 -3.88 35.99
CA ASN A 457 -13.00 -3.04 37.12
C ASN A 457 -11.47 -3.10 37.26
N VAL A 458 -10.81 -2.01 36.89
CA VAL A 458 -9.35 -1.93 36.79
C VAL A 458 -8.70 -2.03 38.16
N LYS A 459 -9.16 -1.28 39.17
CA LYS A 459 -8.60 -1.34 40.54
C LYS A 459 -8.69 -2.75 41.11
N LYS A 460 -9.86 -3.37 41.01
CA LYS A 460 -10.08 -4.74 41.48
C LYS A 460 -9.18 -5.74 40.76
N ARG A 461 -9.06 -5.63 39.43
CA ARG A 461 -8.17 -6.49 38.63
C ARG A 461 -6.71 -6.34 39.03
N ILE A 462 -6.21 -5.13 39.28
CA ILE A 462 -4.84 -4.90 39.78
C ILE A 462 -4.61 -5.66 41.09
N ILE A 463 -5.51 -5.48 42.06
CA ILE A 463 -5.38 -6.10 43.39
C ILE A 463 -5.39 -7.63 43.29
N GLU A 464 -6.31 -8.19 42.51
CA GLU A 464 -6.46 -9.63 42.35
C GLU A 464 -5.28 -10.26 41.60
N GLU A 465 -4.85 -9.68 40.49
CA GLU A 465 -3.74 -10.22 39.68
C GLU A 465 -2.41 -10.10 40.40
N ARG A 466 -2.13 -8.98 41.09
CA ARG A 466 -0.91 -8.87 41.91
C ARG A 466 -0.89 -9.85 43.07
N SER A 467 -2.04 -10.10 43.69
CA SER A 467 -2.17 -11.13 44.73
C SER A 467 -1.86 -12.53 44.18
N LYS A 468 -2.28 -12.84 42.94
CA LYS A 468 -1.94 -14.10 42.26
C LYS A 468 -0.44 -14.17 41.94
N MET A 469 0.11 -13.15 41.29
CA MET A 469 1.54 -13.08 40.94
C MET A 469 2.43 -13.23 42.17
N TRP A 470 2.06 -12.63 43.31
CA TRP A 470 2.81 -12.78 44.56
C TRP A 470 2.76 -14.21 45.11
N LYS A 471 1.59 -14.88 45.04
CA LYS A 471 1.45 -16.29 45.41
C LYS A 471 2.26 -17.21 44.48
N GLU A 472 2.35 -16.88 43.20
CA GLU A 472 3.14 -17.64 42.21
C GLU A 472 4.64 -17.43 42.40
N LYS A 473 5.11 -16.20 42.62
CA LYS A 473 6.51 -15.91 42.98
C LYS A 473 6.97 -16.66 44.22
N LYS A 474 6.08 -16.81 45.23
CA LYS A 474 6.36 -17.64 46.42
C LYS A 474 6.44 -19.14 46.11
N LYS A 475 5.78 -19.63 45.06
CA LYS A 475 5.76 -21.04 44.66
C LYS A 475 6.89 -21.40 43.69
N GLN A 476 7.38 -20.45 42.89
CA GLN A 476 8.51 -20.65 41.97
C GLN A 476 9.80 -20.89 42.76
N LYS A 477 10.26 -22.15 42.77
CA LYS A 477 11.55 -22.56 43.35
C LYS A 477 12.73 -22.41 42.37
N THR A 478 12.46 -22.13 41.09
CA THR A 478 13.45 -22.10 40.01
C THR A 478 13.86 -20.67 39.71
N GLU A 479 15.17 -20.38 39.78
CA GLU A 479 15.71 -19.08 39.39
C GLU A 479 15.43 -18.78 37.92
N ARG A 480 14.97 -17.55 37.64
CA ARG A 480 14.71 -17.08 36.28
C ARG A 480 16.05 -16.98 35.51
N PRO A 481 16.23 -17.69 34.40
CA PRO A 481 17.50 -17.63 33.67
C PRO A 481 17.70 -16.25 33.02
N SER A 482 18.87 -15.65 33.15
CA SER A 482 19.13 -14.36 32.48
C SER A 482 19.16 -14.49 30.95
N ILE A 483 18.92 -13.36 30.27
CA ILE A 483 19.06 -13.22 28.82
C ILE A 483 20.45 -12.65 28.54
N ALA A 484 21.20 -13.26 27.62
CA ALA A 484 22.53 -12.79 27.25
C ALA A 484 22.49 -11.39 26.65
N GLY A 485 23.49 -10.55 26.95
CA GLY A 485 23.50 -9.13 26.59
C GLY A 485 23.37 -8.86 25.09
N TYR A 486 24.07 -9.61 24.24
CA TYR A 486 23.96 -9.45 22.79
C TYR A 486 22.55 -9.79 22.26
N ILE A 487 21.88 -10.81 22.82
CA ILE A 487 20.51 -11.18 22.45
C ILE A 487 19.52 -10.09 22.90
N ARG A 488 19.72 -9.54 24.11
CA ARG A 488 18.90 -8.43 24.61
C ARG A 488 19.07 -7.19 23.74
N ASN A 489 20.30 -6.85 23.35
CA ASN A 489 20.57 -5.70 22.48
C ASN A 489 19.93 -5.87 21.09
N ASP A 490 19.96 -7.08 20.52
CA ASP A 490 19.31 -7.38 19.24
C ASP A 490 17.78 -7.23 19.33
N MET A 491 17.17 -7.79 20.39
CA MET A 491 15.74 -7.61 20.64
C MET A 491 15.37 -6.14 20.93
N ASP A 492 16.24 -5.38 21.60
CA ASP A 492 16.04 -3.93 21.83
C ASP A 492 16.04 -3.16 20.50
N GLN A 493 16.94 -3.50 19.57
CA GLN A 493 16.96 -2.90 18.22
C GLN A 493 15.70 -3.27 17.42
N ILE A 494 15.18 -4.49 17.58
CA ILE A 494 13.91 -4.90 16.97
C ILE A 494 12.76 -4.08 17.55
N ILE A 495 12.66 -3.93 18.87
CA ILE A 495 11.62 -3.11 19.52
C ILE A 495 11.73 -1.64 19.09
N GLN A 496 12.95 -1.10 19.00
CA GLN A 496 13.20 0.27 18.51
C GLN A 496 12.70 0.46 17.07
N SER A 497 12.92 -0.52 16.19
CA SER A 497 12.58 -0.40 14.77
C SER A 497 11.12 -0.74 14.43
N GLU A 498 10.47 -1.62 15.20
CA GLU A 498 9.13 -2.14 14.91
C GLU A 498 8.06 -1.69 15.92
N GLY A 499 8.45 -1.15 17.08
CA GLY A 499 7.55 -0.88 18.20
C GLY A 499 6.44 0.11 17.86
N ASP A 500 6.76 1.22 17.20
CA ASP A 500 5.77 2.22 16.79
C ASP A 500 4.77 1.65 15.79
N ARG A 501 5.25 0.84 14.83
CA ARG A 501 4.40 0.17 13.86
C ARG A 501 3.42 -0.77 14.57
N LEU A 502 3.91 -1.61 15.48
CA LEU A 502 3.08 -2.57 16.22
C LEU A 502 2.03 -1.88 17.08
N ILE A 503 2.41 -0.79 17.76
CA ILE A 503 1.47 0.04 18.51
C ILE A 503 0.44 0.66 17.54
N ALA A 504 0.87 1.24 16.42
CA ALA A 504 -0.06 1.87 15.49
C ALA A 504 -1.03 0.87 14.82
N THR A 505 -0.58 -0.35 14.50
CA THR A 505 -1.36 -1.37 13.78
C THR A 505 -2.23 -2.23 14.70
N HIS A 506 -1.91 -2.30 16.00
CA HIS A 506 -2.64 -3.12 16.98
C HIS A 506 -3.06 -2.29 18.19
N SER A 507 -4.32 -1.83 18.21
CA SER A 507 -4.85 -1.00 19.30
C SER A 507 -5.01 -1.73 20.64
N THR A 508 -4.98 -3.08 20.63
CA THR A 508 -4.88 -3.84 21.88
C THR A 508 -3.52 -3.69 22.54
N VAL A 509 -2.43 -3.38 21.82
CA VAL A 509 -1.08 -3.31 22.37
C VAL A 509 -0.94 -2.08 23.26
N THR A 510 -0.54 -2.35 24.50
CA THR A 510 -0.33 -1.37 25.58
C THR A 510 1.15 -1.17 25.89
N GLY A 511 2.03 -2.11 25.51
CA GLY A 511 3.47 -1.91 25.64
C GLY A 511 4.29 -3.05 25.05
N LEU A 512 5.60 -2.82 24.94
CA LEU A 512 6.58 -3.83 24.52
C LEU A 512 7.70 -3.97 25.55
N GLY A 513 8.20 -5.19 25.71
CA GLY A 513 9.32 -5.50 26.57
C GLY A 513 10.12 -6.73 26.11
N ILE A 514 11.15 -7.08 26.87
CA ILE A 514 12.00 -8.25 26.62
C ILE A 514 11.92 -9.17 27.83
N ASP A 515 11.69 -10.45 27.58
CA ASP A 515 11.61 -11.47 28.62
C ASP A 515 11.93 -12.86 28.06
N ARG A 516 11.60 -13.91 28.82
CA ARG A 516 11.54 -15.30 28.37
C ARG A 516 10.09 -15.75 28.28
N LYS A 517 9.81 -16.60 27.30
CA LYS A 517 8.48 -17.16 27.09
C LYS A 517 8.05 -17.95 28.31
N LEU A 518 6.88 -17.65 28.86
CA LEU A 518 6.31 -18.45 29.95
C LEU A 518 5.64 -19.69 29.36
N LEU A 519 6.12 -20.87 29.74
CA LEU A 519 5.55 -22.15 29.30
C LEU A 519 4.35 -22.54 30.20
N GLU A 520 3.44 -23.37 29.69
CA GLU A 520 2.24 -23.81 30.44
C GLU A 520 2.56 -24.52 31.75
N ASN A 521 3.74 -25.15 31.84
CA ASN A 521 4.25 -25.80 33.03
C ASN A 521 4.90 -24.83 34.05
N GLY A 522 4.85 -23.51 33.80
CA GLY A 522 5.44 -22.47 34.64
C GLY A 522 6.96 -22.32 34.51
N GLN A 523 7.60 -23.02 33.57
CA GLN A 523 9.04 -22.87 33.28
C GLN A 523 9.30 -21.75 32.27
N PHE A 524 10.52 -21.21 32.31
CA PHE A 524 10.98 -20.19 31.35
C PHE A 524 11.57 -20.87 30.11
N GLY A 525 11.03 -20.53 28.94
CA GLY A 525 11.54 -20.94 27.64
C GLY A 525 12.58 -19.97 27.07
N ASP A 526 12.59 -19.89 25.74
CA ASP A 526 13.52 -19.04 24.99
C ASP A 526 13.31 -17.55 25.26
N PRO A 527 14.37 -16.72 25.14
CA PRO A 527 14.23 -15.27 25.11
C PRO A 527 13.22 -14.83 24.03
N CYS A 528 12.35 -13.90 24.38
CA CYS A 528 11.24 -13.46 23.55
C CYS A 528 11.00 -11.95 23.69
N ILE A 529 10.31 -11.40 22.69
CA ILE A 529 9.71 -10.07 22.78
C ILE A 529 8.33 -10.24 23.42
N VAL A 530 8.04 -9.46 24.45
CA VAL A 530 6.74 -9.45 25.12
C VAL A 530 5.88 -8.34 24.53
N LEU A 531 4.68 -8.71 24.06
CA LEU A 531 3.63 -7.76 23.73
C LEU A 531 2.60 -7.73 24.85
N TYR A 532 2.55 -6.61 25.56
CA TYR A 532 1.50 -6.34 26.53
C TYR A 532 0.27 -5.83 25.79
N CYS A 533 -0.90 -6.37 26.12
CA CYS A 533 -2.14 -6.02 25.44
C CYS A 533 -3.36 -6.02 26.35
N PHE A 534 -4.41 -5.31 25.96
CA PHE A 534 -5.68 -5.27 26.69
C PHE A 534 -6.44 -6.60 26.70
N ASP A 535 -6.39 -7.35 25.60
CA ASP A 535 -7.05 -8.63 25.38
C ASP A 535 -6.33 -9.38 24.26
N LYS A 536 -5.81 -10.58 24.54
CA LYS A 536 -5.05 -11.37 23.55
C LYS A 536 -5.93 -12.11 22.53
N THR A 537 -7.23 -12.17 22.78
CA THR A 537 -8.24 -12.92 22.00
C THR A 537 -9.15 -12.01 21.17
N LEU A 538 -9.19 -10.72 21.48
CA LEU A 538 -9.94 -9.71 20.74
C LEU A 538 -9.12 -9.20 19.56
N ILE A 539 -9.72 -9.17 18.37
CA ILE A 539 -9.15 -8.51 17.19
C ILE A 539 -9.96 -7.24 16.95
N PRO A 540 -9.39 -6.04 17.14
CA PRO A 540 -10.11 -4.79 16.90
C PRO A 540 -10.59 -4.66 15.46
N PHE A 541 -11.71 -3.98 15.26
CA PHE A 541 -12.28 -3.82 13.92
C PHE A 541 -11.29 -3.14 12.96
N GLY A 542 -11.07 -3.78 11.80
CA GLY A 542 -10.12 -3.34 10.79
C GLY A 542 -8.66 -3.71 11.04
N GLU A 543 -8.32 -4.41 12.13
CA GLU A 543 -6.95 -4.82 12.47
C GLU A 543 -6.71 -6.32 12.23
N GLY A 544 -5.43 -6.69 12.16
CA GLY A 544 -4.98 -8.07 12.10
C GLY A 544 -4.74 -8.70 13.47
N LYS A 545 -4.52 -10.03 13.50
CA LYS A 545 -4.06 -10.75 14.70
C LYS A 545 -2.69 -10.24 15.15
N LEU A 546 -2.44 -10.29 16.46
CA LEU A 546 -1.11 -10.02 17.02
C LEU A 546 -0.08 -11.03 16.46
N PRO A 547 1.15 -10.59 16.14
CA PRO A 547 2.17 -11.46 15.59
C PRO A 547 2.67 -12.46 16.64
N VAL A 548 2.97 -13.67 16.19
CA VAL A 548 3.56 -14.74 17.03
C VAL A 548 5.09 -14.77 16.97
N HIS A 549 5.68 -14.07 16.01
CA HIS A 549 7.13 -13.91 15.84
C HIS A 549 7.45 -12.50 15.33
N LEU A 550 8.61 -11.96 15.71
CA LEU A 550 9.14 -10.69 15.24
C LEU A 550 10.62 -10.86 14.88
N LYS A 551 10.94 -10.69 13.59
CA LYS A 551 12.31 -10.79 13.03
C LYS A 551 13.10 -12.03 13.52
N GLY A 552 12.42 -13.17 13.65
CA GLY A 552 13.03 -14.44 14.06
C GLY A 552 12.93 -14.76 15.56
N TYR A 553 12.55 -13.80 16.41
CA TYR A 553 12.28 -14.05 17.82
C TYR A 553 10.82 -14.43 18.08
N PRO A 554 10.53 -15.36 19.00
CA PRO A 554 9.18 -15.64 19.42
C PRO A 554 8.58 -14.43 20.15
N VAL A 555 7.26 -14.26 20.02
CA VAL A 555 6.49 -13.26 20.77
C VAL A 555 5.70 -13.95 21.88
N ASP A 556 5.76 -13.37 23.08
CA ASP A 556 4.91 -13.74 24.22
C ASP A 556 3.85 -12.66 24.45
N ILE A 557 2.58 -13.01 24.32
CA ILE A 557 1.47 -12.05 24.42
C ILE A 557 0.88 -12.12 25.83
N ARG A 558 0.94 -11.00 26.56
CA ARG A 558 0.49 -10.90 27.95
C ARG A 558 -0.62 -9.88 28.06
N GLU A 559 -1.63 -10.19 28.87
CA GLU A 559 -2.70 -9.22 29.14
C GLU A 559 -2.27 -8.24 30.22
N ASP A 560 -2.21 -6.95 29.90
CA ASP A 560 -1.85 -5.88 30.82
C ASP A 560 -2.41 -4.53 30.34
N PHE A 561 -2.51 -3.57 31.24
CA PHE A 561 -2.95 -2.21 30.95
C PHE A 561 -2.01 -1.20 31.65
N ILE A 562 -1.61 -0.18 30.90
CA ILE A 562 -0.69 0.85 31.40
C ILE A 562 -1.46 2.14 31.63
N MET A 563 -1.24 2.77 32.78
CA MET A 563 -1.90 4.02 33.15
C MET A 563 -0.89 5.00 33.76
N PHE A 564 -1.15 6.30 33.59
CA PHE A 564 -0.47 7.33 34.37
C PHE A 564 -0.79 7.18 35.87
N GLY A 565 0.16 7.49 36.74
CA GLY A 565 -0.08 7.55 38.19
C GLY A 565 -1.03 8.69 38.58
N HIS A 566 -2.21 8.42 39.17
CA HIS A 566 -3.16 9.43 39.65
C HIS A 566 -3.64 9.17 41.10
N CYS A 567 -3.70 10.19 41.92
CA CYS A 567 -3.86 10.10 43.39
C CYS A 567 -5.23 9.66 43.94
N GLN A 568 -5.21 9.10 45.16
CA GLN A 568 -6.25 9.24 46.20
C GLN A 568 -5.61 9.75 47.53
N SER A 569 -6.35 10.49 48.37
CA SER A 569 -5.97 11.58 49.33
C SER A 569 -5.04 11.31 50.57
N GLY A 570 -4.38 12.37 51.09
CA GLY A 570 -3.76 12.63 52.42
C GLY A 570 -2.21 12.75 52.52
N CYS A 571 -1.61 13.90 52.94
CA CYS A 571 -0.22 13.99 53.49
C CYS A 571 0.25 15.36 54.12
N PRO A 572 1.36 15.38 54.92
CA PRO A 572 1.93 16.53 55.67
C PRO A 572 3.16 17.24 54.97
N PRO A 573 3.89 18.23 55.57
CA PRO A 573 4.57 19.32 54.82
C PRO A 573 5.94 19.02 54.15
N LEU A 574 6.30 19.90 53.20
CA LEU A 574 7.25 19.84 52.06
C LEU A 574 8.63 19.16 52.26
N LYS A 575 8.80 17.99 51.62
CA LYS A 575 10.00 17.15 51.42
C LYS A 575 9.88 16.40 50.07
N LYS A 576 10.91 15.67 49.62
CA LYS A 576 10.80 14.76 48.46
C LYS A 576 9.64 13.77 48.66
N GLY A 577 8.88 13.51 47.60
CA GLY A 577 7.67 12.70 47.67
C GLY A 577 6.43 13.42 48.20
N CYS A 578 6.52 14.72 48.54
CA CYS A 578 5.35 15.48 48.98
C CYS A 578 4.34 15.73 47.87
N SER A 579 3.08 15.88 48.30
CA SER A 579 1.94 16.15 47.45
C SER A 579 2.01 17.50 46.76
N ILE A 580 1.79 17.51 45.45
CA ILE A 580 1.66 18.74 44.66
C ILE A 580 0.50 18.64 43.69
N GLY A 581 -0.05 19.77 43.28
CA GLY A 581 -1.10 19.83 42.28
C GLY A 581 -1.18 21.17 41.56
N ILE A 582 -2.15 21.28 40.67
CA ILE A 582 -2.44 22.50 39.91
C ILE A 582 -3.57 23.26 40.65
N PRO A 583 -3.44 24.59 40.86
CA PRO A 583 -4.51 25.40 41.45
C PRO A 583 -5.87 25.16 40.79
N GLY A 584 -6.89 24.92 41.61
CA GLY A 584 -8.26 24.70 41.17
C GLY A 584 -8.53 23.35 40.47
N VAL A 585 -7.54 22.46 40.38
CA VAL A 585 -7.69 21.12 39.81
C VAL A 585 -7.53 20.07 40.90
N ARG A 586 -8.53 19.20 41.05
CA ARG A 586 -8.44 18.01 41.92
C ARG A 586 -7.63 16.92 41.21
N SER A 587 -6.32 17.07 41.29
CA SER A 587 -5.32 16.12 40.82
C SER A 587 -4.03 16.31 41.60
N SER A 588 -3.23 15.26 41.73
CA SER A 588 -1.95 15.39 42.40
C SER A 588 -0.89 14.40 41.97
N GLY A 589 0.33 14.75 42.34
CA GLY A 589 1.51 13.93 42.19
C GLY A 589 2.52 14.24 43.29
N SER A 590 3.79 13.94 43.03
CA SER A 590 4.88 13.99 43.98
C SER A 590 5.97 14.97 43.55
N VAL A 591 6.59 15.64 44.52
CA VAL A 591 7.87 16.33 44.32
C VAL A 591 8.98 15.29 44.08
N GLY A 592 9.74 15.45 43.00
CA GLY A 592 10.86 14.58 42.64
C GLY A 592 12.20 15.09 43.16
N PHE A 593 13.08 15.51 42.26
CA PHE A 593 14.44 15.97 42.59
C PHE A 593 14.50 17.48 42.72
N PHE A 594 15.15 17.99 43.76
CA PHE A 594 15.56 19.40 43.79
C PHE A 594 16.71 19.62 42.81
N VAL A 595 16.61 20.70 42.05
CA VAL A 595 17.54 21.01 40.97
C VAL A 595 17.88 22.49 40.92
N ARG A 596 19.06 22.79 40.39
CA ARG A 596 19.50 24.15 40.09
C ARG A 596 19.88 24.26 38.63
N SER A 597 19.68 25.44 38.06
CA SER A 597 20.04 25.71 36.67
C SER A 597 21.56 25.63 36.49
N THR A 598 22.02 24.94 35.44
CA THR A 598 23.45 24.92 35.09
C THR A 598 23.88 26.23 34.40
N VAL A 599 22.92 27.03 33.93
CA VAL A 599 23.15 28.32 33.27
C VAL A 599 23.06 29.49 34.25
N SER A 600 22.16 29.40 35.23
CA SER A 600 21.93 30.41 36.26
C SER A 600 21.82 29.74 37.64
N PRO A 601 22.92 29.37 38.30
CA PRO A 601 22.90 28.54 39.52
C PRO A 601 22.10 29.10 40.70
N SER A 602 21.76 30.39 40.70
CA SER A 602 20.84 31.02 41.65
C SER A 602 19.37 30.63 41.44
N GLU A 603 19.00 30.17 40.25
CA GLU A 603 17.67 29.67 39.94
C GLU A 603 17.55 28.21 40.39
N LYS A 604 16.69 27.99 41.39
CA LYS A 604 16.45 26.68 41.99
C LYS A 604 15.00 26.26 41.80
N GLY A 605 14.78 24.96 41.92
CA GLY A 605 13.47 24.37 41.71
C GLY A 605 13.43 22.90 42.03
N PHE A 606 12.41 22.24 41.50
CA PHE A 606 12.30 20.79 41.54
C PHE A 606 11.75 20.22 40.24
N LEU A 607 12.06 18.94 40.02
CA LEU A 607 11.50 18.13 38.96
C LEU A 607 10.27 17.36 39.46
N THR A 608 9.29 17.19 38.59
CA THR A 608 8.13 16.30 38.77
C THR A 608 7.68 15.77 37.41
N ALA A 609 6.56 15.05 37.32
CA ALA A 609 5.99 14.61 36.05
C ALA A 609 5.25 15.76 35.33
N ALA A 610 5.33 15.83 34.00
CA ALA A 610 4.66 16.90 33.24
C ALA A 610 3.14 16.80 33.33
N HIS A 611 2.59 15.59 33.32
CA HIS A 611 1.14 15.38 33.47
C HIS A 611 0.59 15.77 34.85
N VAL A 612 1.46 15.95 35.85
CA VAL A 612 1.09 16.46 37.18
C VAL A 612 1.15 17.99 37.20
N ALA A 613 2.13 18.58 36.53
CA ALA A 613 2.41 20.01 36.59
C ALA A 613 1.61 20.86 35.58
N LEU A 614 1.18 20.27 34.46
CA LEU A 614 0.54 20.99 33.36
C LEU A 614 -0.83 20.39 33.02
N ARG A 615 -1.78 21.26 32.66
CA ARG A 615 -3.04 20.83 32.04
C ARG A 615 -2.76 20.30 30.64
N LYS A 616 -3.68 19.49 30.10
CA LYS A 616 -3.54 18.85 28.78
C LYS A 616 -3.21 19.84 27.66
N ASP A 617 -3.89 20.98 27.61
CA ASP A 617 -3.71 22.02 26.59
C ASP A 617 -2.32 22.68 26.68
N ASP A 618 -1.81 22.87 27.90
CA ASP A 618 -0.53 23.54 28.17
C ASP A 618 0.66 22.60 27.97
N MET A 619 0.46 21.29 28.17
CA MET A 619 1.48 20.25 27.96
C MET A 619 2.00 20.23 26.53
N LYS A 620 1.10 20.34 25.52
CA LYS A 620 1.52 20.41 24.12
C LYS A 620 2.30 21.69 23.83
N ARG A 621 1.83 22.85 24.32
CA ARG A 621 2.53 24.13 24.13
C ARG A 621 3.92 24.10 24.76
N SER A 622 4.05 23.46 25.92
CA SER A 622 5.32 23.25 26.60
C SER A 622 6.27 22.34 25.79
N ASN A 623 5.75 21.25 25.22
CA ASN A 623 6.50 20.40 24.29
C ASN A 623 7.05 21.16 23.08
N ASP A 624 6.32 22.18 22.59
CA ASP A 624 6.72 23.03 21.46
C ASP A 624 7.62 24.21 21.89
N GLY A 625 7.99 24.30 23.18
CA GLY A 625 8.82 25.38 23.75
C GLY A 625 8.07 26.71 23.98
N ASN A 626 6.75 26.72 23.84
CA ASN A 626 5.90 27.91 23.84
C ASN A 626 4.96 27.96 25.06
N LEU A 627 5.46 27.67 26.25
CA LEU A 627 4.66 27.76 27.47
C LEU A 627 4.36 29.25 27.78
N HIS A 628 3.12 29.69 27.57
CA HIS A 628 2.70 31.08 27.77
C HIS A 628 1.92 31.24 29.07
N GLY A 629 2.24 32.27 29.85
CA GLY A 629 1.57 32.58 31.11
C GLY A 629 2.15 31.82 32.31
N THR A 630 1.72 32.24 33.50
CA THR A 630 2.24 31.72 34.77
C THR A 630 1.48 30.46 35.19
N HIS A 631 2.20 29.35 35.33
CA HIS A 631 1.64 28.06 35.71
C HIS A 631 2.10 27.70 37.11
N HIS A 632 1.29 28.01 38.12
CA HIS A 632 1.65 27.77 39.51
C HIS A 632 1.45 26.32 39.93
N ILE A 633 2.28 25.87 40.87
CA ILE A 633 2.13 24.59 41.57
C ILE A 633 1.81 24.87 43.03
N ILE A 634 0.86 24.12 43.57
CA ILE A 634 0.44 24.20 44.97
C ILE A 634 0.90 23.00 45.78
N HIS A 635 1.18 23.24 47.05
CA HIS A 635 1.35 22.21 48.07
C HIS A 635 0.60 22.60 49.36
N PRO A 636 -0.04 21.63 50.03
CA PRO A 636 -0.42 20.31 49.49
C PRO A 636 -1.39 20.45 48.29
N SER A 637 -1.66 19.36 47.57
CA SER A 637 -2.66 19.35 46.50
C SER A 637 -4.10 19.50 47.03
N LEU A 638 -5.04 19.83 46.14
CA LEU A 638 -6.47 19.87 46.46
C LEU A 638 -7.11 18.50 46.76
N GLU A 639 -6.41 17.40 46.50
CA GLU A 639 -6.85 16.08 46.94
C GLU A 639 -6.54 15.84 48.42
N ASP A 640 -5.59 16.59 48.98
CA ASP A 640 -5.11 16.39 50.35
C ASP A 640 -5.57 17.49 51.30
N SER A 641 -5.74 18.72 50.81
CA SER A 641 -6.26 19.84 51.60
C SER A 641 -6.79 20.96 50.71
N ASP A 642 -7.95 21.51 51.07
CA ASP A 642 -8.48 22.73 50.45
C ASP A 642 -7.63 23.97 50.81
N ILE A 643 -6.85 23.90 51.90
CA ILE A 643 -5.86 24.91 52.29
C ILE A 643 -4.51 24.52 51.67
N ASN A 644 -4.03 25.35 50.75
CA ASN A 644 -2.78 25.14 50.02
C ASN A 644 -2.03 26.45 49.78
N THR A 645 -0.76 26.33 49.45
CA THR A 645 0.13 27.46 49.15
C THR A 645 0.78 27.25 47.79
N ILE A 646 0.97 28.34 47.04
CA ILE A 646 1.78 28.31 45.82
C ILE A 646 3.24 28.15 46.24
N ILE A 647 3.91 27.13 45.70
CA ILE A 647 5.30 26.79 46.03
C ILE A 647 6.26 27.01 44.87
N GLY A 648 5.77 27.35 43.70
CA GLY A 648 6.60 27.65 42.53
C GLY A 648 5.82 27.73 41.24
N THR A 649 6.56 27.93 40.16
CA THR A 649 6.03 28.15 38.82
C THR A 649 6.67 27.19 37.82
N VAL A 650 5.87 26.54 36.98
CA VAL A 650 6.37 25.64 35.92
C VAL A 650 7.09 26.47 34.86
N ARG A 651 8.38 26.21 34.70
CA ARG A 651 9.22 26.84 33.66
C ARG A 651 9.16 26.08 32.36
N ARG A 652 9.13 24.74 32.43
CA ARG A 652 9.12 23.86 31.27
C ARG A 652 8.52 22.51 31.64
N GLY A 653 7.74 21.93 30.76
CA GLY A 653 7.27 20.55 30.83
C GLY A 653 7.50 19.85 29.49
N VAL A 654 7.90 18.60 29.55
CA VAL A 654 8.13 17.75 28.39
C VAL A 654 7.40 16.43 28.63
N CYS A 655 6.49 16.09 27.71
CA CYS A 655 5.73 14.86 27.66
C CYS A 655 5.75 14.35 26.21
N LYS A 656 6.91 13.85 25.78
CA LYS A 656 7.19 13.35 24.42
C LYS A 656 8.52 12.60 24.38
N ASN A 657 8.83 12.00 23.23
CA ASN A 657 10.15 11.45 22.94
C ASN A 657 11.12 12.58 22.53
N ILE A 658 12.36 12.56 23.05
CA ILE A 658 13.39 13.58 22.76
C ILE A 658 14.76 12.98 22.46
N GLY A 659 15.64 13.80 21.87
CA GLY A 659 17.01 13.43 21.57
C GLY A 659 17.16 12.47 20.39
N PRO A 660 18.40 12.12 20.00
CA PRO A 660 18.67 11.26 18.84
C PRO A 660 18.18 9.82 19.03
N GLU A 661 18.09 9.35 20.28
CA GLU A 661 17.56 8.02 20.63
C GLU A 661 16.03 8.03 20.84
N GLU A 662 15.37 9.18 20.62
CA GLU A 662 13.94 9.39 20.82
C GLU A 662 13.45 8.87 22.19
N THR A 663 14.18 9.14 23.27
CA THR A 663 13.85 8.66 24.62
C THR A 663 12.61 9.36 25.18
N GLY A 664 11.68 8.58 25.72
CA GLY A 664 10.44 9.06 26.30
C GLY A 664 10.65 9.80 27.61
N ILE A 665 10.13 11.03 27.67
CA ILE A 665 10.15 11.88 28.86
C ILE A 665 8.73 12.35 29.19
N ASP A 666 8.39 12.25 30.47
CA ASP A 666 7.27 12.90 31.12
C ASP A 666 7.77 13.58 32.40
N ALA A 667 8.28 14.80 32.24
CA ALA A 667 8.90 15.57 33.31
C ALA A 667 8.62 17.07 33.19
N ALA A 668 8.56 17.77 34.31
CA ALA A 668 8.47 19.23 34.37
C ALA A 668 9.44 19.82 35.39
N LEU A 669 9.98 20.98 35.04
CA LEU A 669 10.79 21.84 35.90
C LEU A 669 9.91 22.93 36.50
N VAL A 670 9.84 22.95 37.83
CA VAL A 670 9.16 23.98 38.62
C VAL A 670 10.22 24.81 39.33
N THR A 671 10.25 26.12 39.12
CA THR A 671 11.17 27.04 39.81
C THR A 671 10.52 27.63 41.06
N PHE A 672 11.30 27.77 42.12
CA PHE A 672 10.84 28.43 43.34
C PHE A 672 10.75 29.94 43.13
N ASP A 673 9.70 30.55 43.67
CA ASP A 673 9.56 32.01 43.64
C ASP A 673 10.54 32.70 44.61
N ASN A 674 10.95 32.02 45.70
CA ASN A 674 11.95 32.47 46.66
C ASN A 674 12.91 31.31 47.03
N PRO A 675 14.07 31.16 46.37
CA PRO A 675 15.02 30.08 46.67
C PRO A 675 15.77 30.32 47.98
N THR A 676 15.94 29.27 48.80
CA THR A 676 16.79 29.30 50.00
C THR A 676 18.28 29.36 49.67
N SER A 677 19.07 30.03 50.51
CA SER A 677 20.54 30.09 50.40
C SER A 677 21.18 29.12 51.39
N GLY A 678 21.99 28.19 50.89
CA GLY A 678 22.73 27.19 51.67
C GLY A 678 23.88 26.62 50.85
N ASP A 679 24.84 25.97 51.52
CA ASP A 679 25.93 25.25 50.86
C ASP A 679 25.36 23.98 50.21
N GLU A 680 25.65 23.78 48.92
CA GLU A 680 25.02 22.74 48.10
C GLU A 680 26.06 21.94 47.32
N ILE A 681 25.88 20.63 47.26
CA ILE A 681 26.75 19.72 46.52
C ILE A 681 25.94 19.04 45.41
N ASP A 682 26.50 19.04 44.19
CA ASP A 682 25.92 18.32 43.06
C ASP A 682 25.96 16.80 43.30
N VAL A 683 24.86 16.13 42.98
CA VAL A 683 24.71 14.70 43.18
C VAL A 683 25.09 13.96 41.91
N PRO A 684 26.06 13.02 41.95
CA PRO A 684 26.36 12.19 40.80
C PRO A 684 25.16 11.30 40.47
N ILE A 685 24.73 11.31 39.20
CA ILE A 685 23.65 10.48 38.68
C ILE A 685 24.13 9.07 38.31
N VAL A 686 23.19 8.17 38.06
CA VAL A 686 23.47 6.82 37.54
C VAL A 686 24.15 6.89 36.15
N THR A 687 25.08 5.98 35.92
CA THR A 687 25.74 5.74 34.61
C THR A 687 25.52 4.29 34.17
N ASP A 688 25.82 3.96 32.91
CA ASP A 688 25.69 2.58 32.42
C ASP A 688 26.56 1.58 33.20
N GLN A 689 27.69 2.03 33.75
CA GLN A 689 28.55 1.22 34.62
C GLN A 689 27.87 0.86 35.95
N ASP A 690 26.96 1.71 36.43
CA ASP A 690 26.18 1.46 37.64
C ASP A 690 25.02 0.48 37.41
N LEU A 691 24.73 0.12 36.15
CA LEU A 691 23.61 -0.70 35.73
C LEU A 691 24.07 -1.99 35.01
N PRO A 692 24.67 -2.97 35.72
CA PRO A 692 25.11 -4.23 35.12
C PRO A 692 23.91 -5.16 34.84
N LEU A 693 22.96 -4.72 34.01
CA LEU A 693 21.72 -5.45 33.63
C LEU A 693 21.98 -6.81 32.97
N HIS A 694 23.24 -7.14 32.70
CA HIS A 694 23.69 -8.41 32.11
C HIS A 694 24.21 -9.43 33.14
N ASP A 695 24.45 -9.02 34.39
CA ASP A 695 24.92 -9.91 35.46
C ASP A 695 23.74 -10.64 36.14
N LYS A 696 23.84 -11.96 36.27
CA LYS A 696 22.74 -12.85 36.69
C LYS A 696 22.50 -12.86 38.20
N ASN A 697 23.45 -12.35 38.98
CA ASN A 697 23.48 -12.55 40.44
C ASN A 697 23.15 -11.29 41.25
N ILE A 698 22.73 -10.21 40.60
CA ILE A 698 22.53 -8.92 41.28
C ILE A 698 21.15 -8.35 40.93
N ASP A 699 20.21 -8.47 41.87
CA ASP A 699 19.01 -7.63 41.83
C ASP A 699 19.41 -6.18 42.08
N ILE A 700 19.24 -5.33 41.06
CA ILE A 700 19.48 -3.89 41.19
C ILE A 700 18.29 -3.29 41.95
N LEU A 701 18.44 -3.15 43.26
CA LEU A 701 17.43 -2.56 44.12
C LEU A 701 17.37 -1.06 43.91
N VAL A 702 16.15 -0.56 43.76
CA VAL A 702 15.85 0.87 43.66
C VAL A 702 14.89 1.27 44.77
N THR A 703 14.94 2.54 45.16
CA THR A 703 14.03 3.11 46.14
C THR A 703 13.39 4.37 45.61
N LYS A 704 12.17 4.66 46.08
CA LYS A 704 11.53 5.95 45.87
C LYS A 704 10.74 6.35 47.11
N THR A 705 10.52 7.65 47.25
CA THR A 705 9.54 8.22 48.17
C THR A 705 8.50 8.93 47.33
N GLY A 706 7.25 8.49 47.42
CA GLY A 706 6.13 9.09 46.69
C GLY A 706 4.97 9.37 47.63
N ARG A 707 4.09 10.27 47.20
CA ARG A 707 2.96 10.77 47.98
C ARG A 707 2.06 9.66 48.50
N THR A 708 1.76 8.66 47.67
CA THR A 708 0.72 7.66 47.97
C THR A 708 1.30 6.45 48.69
N SER A 709 2.29 5.79 48.09
CA SER A 709 2.83 4.56 48.68
C SER A 709 4.00 4.81 49.65
N GLY A 710 4.41 6.06 49.85
CA GLY A 710 5.50 6.45 50.74
C GLY A 710 6.84 5.92 50.25
N ASP A 711 7.69 5.50 51.20
CA ASP A 711 8.96 4.83 50.92
C ASP A 711 8.72 3.39 50.46
N THR A 712 9.23 3.06 49.27
CA THR A 712 9.14 1.73 48.67
C THR A 712 10.49 1.31 48.09
N THR A 713 10.68 0.00 47.98
CA THR A 713 11.83 -0.61 47.30
C THR A 713 11.30 -1.44 46.15
N GLY A 714 11.99 -1.41 45.01
CA GLY A 714 11.68 -2.19 43.81
C GLY A 714 12.94 -2.80 43.23
N ILE A 715 12.78 -3.62 42.18
CA ILE A 715 13.88 -4.19 41.42
C ILE A 715 13.85 -3.63 40.01
N LEU A 716 14.95 -3.03 39.55
CA LEU A 716 15.10 -2.61 38.16
C LEU A 716 15.24 -3.85 37.26
N LYS A 717 14.27 -4.08 36.37
CA LYS A 717 14.22 -5.26 35.48
C LYS A 717 14.66 -4.99 34.05
N SER A 718 14.49 -3.75 33.57
CA SER A 718 14.81 -3.39 32.20
C SER A 718 14.99 -1.87 32.06
N ALA A 719 15.75 -1.46 31.04
CA ALA A 719 15.97 -0.07 30.65
C ALA A 719 15.35 0.31 29.30
N SER A 720 14.64 -0.62 28.67
CA SER A 720 14.25 -0.51 27.27
C SER A 720 12.75 -0.76 27.05
N HIS A 721 11.89 -0.39 28.01
CA HIS A 721 10.44 -0.56 27.85
C HIS A 721 9.80 0.59 27.08
N TYR A 722 8.71 0.26 26.37
CA TYR A 722 7.96 1.16 25.49
C TYR A 722 6.50 1.24 25.95
N PRO A 723 6.20 1.90 27.09
CA PRO A 723 4.83 2.06 27.54
C PRO A 723 4.02 2.93 26.57
N CYS A 724 2.85 2.43 26.19
CA CYS A 724 1.86 3.14 25.38
C CYS A 724 0.63 3.49 26.23
N ILE A 725 0.30 4.78 26.30
CA ILE A 725 -0.79 5.29 27.13
C ILE A 725 -1.83 6.01 26.27
N GLU A 726 -3.09 5.62 26.39
CA GLU A 726 -4.19 6.29 25.69
C GLU A 726 -4.80 7.41 26.55
N PRO A 727 -4.71 8.68 26.13
CA PRO A 727 -5.36 9.76 26.86
C PRO A 727 -6.88 9.71 26.75
N ARG A 728 -7.54 10.19 27.82
CA ARG A 728 -8.98 10.46 27.76
C ARG A 728 -9.23 11.68 26.89
N THR A 729 -9.59 11.46 25.62
CA THR A 729 -9.96 12.51 24.65
C THR A 729 -11.28 12.20 23.96
N LYS A 730 -11.80 13.17 23.20
CA LYS A 730 -12.99 13.01 22.36
C LYS A 730 -12.77 12.09 21.15
N TYR A 731 -11.52 11.80 20.81
CA TYR A 731 -11.14 10.91 19.71
C TYR A 731 -10.63 9.57 20.24
N GLN A 732 -10.98 8.52 19.52
CA GLN A 732 -10.43 7.18 19.74
C GLN A 732 -9.11 7.02 18.98
N GLY A 733 -8.24 6.13 19.48
CA GLY A 733 -6.99 5.81 18.84
C GLY A 733 -5.88 6.86 19.02
N VAL A 734 -6.09 7.93 19.77
CA VAL A 734 -4.98 8.80 20.19
C VAL A 734 -4.18 8.07 21.26
N TYR A 735 -2.85 8.08 21.15
CA TYR A 735 -1.96 7.44 22.12
C TYR A 735 -0.65 8.22 22.30
N PHE A 736 0.03 8.00 23.42
CA PHE A 736 1.41 8.42 23.64
C PHE A 736 2.28 7.18 23.84
N ASN A 737 3.34 7.06 23.05
CA ASN A 737 4.37 6.05 23.24
C ASN A 737 5.61 6.71 23.84
N PHE A 738 6.12 6.18 24.94
CA PHE A 738 7.36 6.65 25.56
C PHE A 738 8.44 5.59 25.39
N ARG A 739 9.52 5.92 24.68
CA ARG A 739 10.54 4.92 24.36
C ARG A 739 11.62 4.83 25.42
N SER A 740 12.25 3.66 25.54
CA SER A 740 13.47 3.45 26.33
C SER A 740 13.33 3.84 27.82
N CYS A 741 12.17 3.58 28.41
CA CYS A 741 11.93 3.80 29.83
C CYS A 741 12.47 2.65 30.69
N TYR A 742 12.84 2.95 31.93
CA TYR A 742 13.13 1.93 32.93
C TYR A 742 11.83 1.28 33.41
N PHE A 743 11.89 -0.03 33.69
CA PHE A 743 10.80 -0.79 34.30
C PHE A 743 11.24 -1.37 35.65
N ILE A 744 10.51 -1.00 36.70
CA ILE A 744 10.77 -1.40 38.08
C ILE A 744 9.67 -2.35 38.55
N GLU A 745 10.05 -3.55 38.97
CA GLU A 745 9.14 -4.54 39.54
C GLU A 745 8.99 -4.35 41.06
N ASP A 746 7.80 -4.65 41.58
CA ASP A 746 7.50 -4.64 43.01
C ASP A 746 8.42 -5.58 43.82
N HIS A 747 8.89 -5.13 44.99
CA HIS A 747 9.77 -5.91 45.87
C HIS A 747 9.26 -5.94 47.32
N GLY A 748 9.54 -7.03 48.04
CA GLY A 748 9.21 -7.15 49.46
C GLY A 748 7.71 -7.25 49.80
N GLY A 749 6.85 -7.51 48.82
CA GLY A 749 5.39 -7.62 49.02
C GLY A 749 4.68 -6.27 49.19
N LYS A 750 5.35 -5.16 48.89
CA LYS A 750 4.76 -3.82 48.82
C LYS A 750 4.84 -3.33 47.37
N GLN A 751 3.77 -2.69 46.91
CA GLN A 751 3.72 -2.04 45.61
C GLN A 751 4.79 -0.95 45.54
N PHE A 752 5.58 -0.92 44.47
CA PHE A 752 6.62 0.09 44.32
C PHE A 752 6.03 1.46 44.04
N PHE A 753 4.97 1.57 43.24
CA PHE A 753 4.40 2.83 42.80
C PHE A 753 2.88 2.74 42.67
N GLU A 754 2.18 3.71 43.25
CA GLU A 754 0.73 3.84 43.20
C GLU A 754 0.32 5.11 42.48
N GLY A 755 -0.95 5.17 42.10
CA GLY A 755 -1.52 6.40 41.60
C GLY A 755 -1.31 7.56 42.59
N GLY A 756 -0.73 8.66 42.12
CA GLY A 756 -0.32 9.82 42.93
C GLY A 756 1.17 9.87 43.25
N ASP A 757 1.91 8.79 42.98
CA ASP A 757 3.38 8.78 43.07
C ASP A 757 4.05 9.40 41.83
N SER A 758 3.30 9.78 40.79
CA SER A 758 3.83 10.45 39.59
C SER A 758 4.66 11.66 39.94
N GLY A 759 5.87 11.73 39.41
CA GLY A 759 6.85 12.74 39.74
C GLY A 759 7.84 12.34 40.84
N SER A 760 7.64 11.20 41.51
CA SER A 760 8.55 10.73 42.57
C SER A 760 9.96 10.44 42.04
N ALA A 761 10.94 10.84 42.83
CA ALA A 761 12.35 10.60 42.56
C ALA A 761 12.71 9.14 42.88
N VAL A 762 13.29 8.46 41.88
CA VAL A 762 13.77 7.08 41.99
C VAL A 762 15.29 7.07 42.08
N PHE A 763 15.83 6.31 43.03
CA PHE A 763 17.25 6.19 43.31
C PHE A 763 17.70 4.73 43.24
N LEU A 764 18.97 4.50 42.89
CA LEU A 764 19.63 3.24 43.23
C LEU A 764 19.74 3.13 44.75
N LYS A 765 19.31 2.01 45.33
CA LYS A 765 19.37 1.75 46.78
C LYS A 765 20.81 1.76 47.28
N ASN A 766 21.73 1.20 46.49
CA ASN A 766 23.16 1.23 46.76
C ASN A 766 23.75 2.51 46.14
N GLY A 767 24.21 3.43 46.98
CA GLY A 767 24.85 4.69 46.56
C GLY A 767 23.93 5.90 46.44
N ASN A 768 22.60 5.74 46.58
CA ASN A 768 21.62 6.85 46.51
C ASN A 768 21.79 7.73 45.26
N LYS A 769 22.19 7.12 44.14
CA LYS A 769 22.35 7.79 42.85
C LYS A 769 20.98 7.97 42.19
N PRO A 770 20.62 9.19 41.74
CA PRO A 770 19.43 9.43 40.95
C PRO A 770 19.35 8.52 39.73
N LEU A 771 18.23 7.82 39.57
CA LEU A 771 17.92 6.96 38.42
C LEU A 771 16.92 7.63 37.48
N GLY A 772 15.84 8.21 38.02
CA GLY A 772 14.75 8.72 37.19
C GLY A 772 13.53 9.22 37.93
N ILE A 773 12.52 9.61 37.18
CA ILE A 773 11.20 10.07 37.67
C ILE A 773 10.14 9.03 37.32
N GLY A 774 9.43 8.50 38.33
CA GLY A 774 8.32 7.58 38.10
C GLY A 774 7.10 8.33 37.56
N PHE A 775 6.45 7.78 36.52
CA PHE A 775 5.34 8.49 35.83
C PHE A 775 4.14 7.60 35.45
N ALA A 776 4.36 6.30 35.21
CA ALA A 776 3.30 5.37 34.84
C ALA A 776 3.52 4.01 35.50
N TYR A 777 2.48 3.19 35.53
CA TYR A 777 2.52 1.84 36.11
C TYR A 777 1.54 0.90 35.40
N ASP A 778 1.76 -0.40 35.56
CA ASP A 778 0.92 -1.48 35.06
C ASP A 778 0.73 -2.59 36.12
N LEU A 779 0.22 -3.76 35.74
CA LEU A 779 0.09 -4.88 36.68
C LEU A 779 1.43 -5.34 37.24
N GLY A 780 2.48 -5.37 36.42
CA GLY A 780 3.79 -5.93 36.76
C GLY A 780 4.76 -4.98 37.48
N GLY A 781 4.59 -3.66 37.33
CA GLY A 781 5.57 -2.71 37.84
C GLY A 781 5.35 -1.25 37.43
N THR A 782 6.44 -0.50 37.41
CA THR A 782 6.48 0.96 37.29
C THR A 782 7.42 1.40 36.19
N TYR A 783 6.98 2.37 35.40
CA TYR A 783 7.77 3.02 34.36
C TYR A 783 8.40 4.31 34.89
N VAL A 784 9.70 4.45 34.61
CA VAL A 784 10.53 5.54 35.13
C VAL A 784 11.29 6.19 33.97
N CYS A 785 11.14 7.51 33.82
CA CYS A 785 11.88 8.34 32.86
C CYS A 785 13.35 8.46 33.25
N ARG A 786 14.27 8.45 32.28
CA ARG A 786 15.71 8.50 32.55
C ARG A 786 16.14 9.88 33.06
N ILE A 787 16.82 9.93 34.20
CA ILE A 787 17.21 11.23 34.79
C ILE A 787 18.21 12.00 33.94
N SER A 788 19.17 11.33 33.29
CA SER A 788 20.20 11.95 32.46
C SER A 788 19.59 12.80 31.33
N GLU A 789 18.56 12.25 30.69
CA GLU A 789 17.83 12.88 29.59
C GLU A 789 17.04 14.11 30.05
N ILE A 790 16.40 14.03 31.22
CA ILE A 790 15.67 15.15 31.82
C ILE A 790 16.61 16.30 32.18
N LEU A 791 17.74 16.01 32.82
CA LEU A 791 18.72 17.02 33.23
C LEU A 791 19.32 17.75 32.02
N ARG A 792 19.62 17.01 30.95
CA ARG A 792 20.10 17.57 29.67
C ARG A 792 19.04 18.47 29.03
N GLU A 793 17.80 18.01 28.94
CA GLU A 793 16.70 18.76 28.31
C GLU A 793 16.39 20.07 29.05
N PHE A 794 16.50 20.07 30.37
CA PHE A 794 16.17 21.23 31.20
C PHE A 794 17.37 22.11 31.56
N ASN A 795 18.60 21.70 31.21
CA ASN A 795 19.83 22.37 31.60
C ASN A 795 19.91 22.59 33.12
N VAL A 796 19.69 21.52 33.89
CA VAL A 796 19.71 21.54 35.35
C VAL A 796 20.57 20.41 35.91
N THR A 797 21.04 20.58 37.13
CA THR A 797 21.73 19.53 37.90
C THR A 797 21.01 19.29 39.23
N ILE A 798 21.10 18.06 39.74
CA ILE A 798 20.51 17.68 41.03
C ILE A 798 21.48 18.08 42.13
N TYR A 799 20.97 18.77 43.15
CA TYR A 799 21.76 19.13 44.32
C TYR A 799 21.22 18.51 45.61
N LYS A 800 22.05 18.49 46.64
CA LYS A 800 21.67 18.26 48.05
C LYS A 800 22.22 19.41 48.88
N GLU A 801 21.43 19.87 49.85
CA GLU A 801 21.90 20.80 50.87
C GLU A 801 22.92 20.07 51.77
N ASN A 802 24.04 20.71 52.05
CA ASN A 802 24.99 20.24 53.08
C ASN A 802 24.29 20.38 54.44
N VAL A 803 24.21 19.26 55.18
CA VAL A 803 23.74 19.24 56.57
C VAL A 803 24.92 19.41 57.50
#